data_AF-X5J9D5-F1
#
_entry.id   AF-X5J9D5-F1
#
_cell.length_a   1.000
_cell.length_b   1.000
_cell.length_c   1.000
_cell.angle_alpha   90.00
_cell.angle_beta   90.00
_cell.angle_gamma   90.00
#
_symmetry.space_group_name_H-M   'P 1'
#
loop_
_entity.id
_entity.type
_entity.pdbx_description
1 polymer ?
#
loop_
_entity_poly.entity_id
_entity_poly.type
_entity_poly.pdbx_seq_one_letter_code
_entity_poly.pdbx_strand_id
1 'polypeptide(L)'
;MPFYAFFLIALSFLLFVLVIAFYLNLPASSLEEDDVDNTQFLHEIKAIEQSIKSKQAYIKNILKFISIKEKLAKLIPSDAVIGFTGCYIILTTVLDCINEQTIIYWYILQFLVGTALVTYAIAPKSKKPGWKIGLFWLVSSVFCLPINVLWHWTKLQDPQFALTLSIAHLSTTLFVLPLYISIKLVAGVLCIIFYAMYNIGLNTLLSLNDSLLYLLLFGLIVFYIIIYHKRQITSYKIYNRYVKNYLIREEKRQDETINPNLNVDSAAIPKNRKKFGSFVEKGMQDATELISYLDNRPFYKQDLESIINNFMTFTAFLKQRARYIEHILLTPNEIAIDELIAKLEAVLETKGPPTPKLAIEIKDNTIPKRITCDINHMIQSLVPTILHTANLDGSKSERIRMQLYTTQLKYTQKNTRTGTSHSEMNFPAIALVISNATTPLMMLPKIKNHYEDITEGRDLKWHNSHTNAEHIHVEKRVIERAIRAHYGYLRFPIARKRPMLMVVPHNVVNVRDAMISNIGPLNAPITQKEIDQSIEVFVKSYNQILEISEARRAVIDEIVLLTRRCYGFQRHSSGQLLYVRSIGIAQLVAEWIRFYPEPVYVTLLYGLVHYADLPLSYIKANYDLNIYSFVENVLAVNDRQSMEPCGLYIKNSFKQVINREQLFILCIKLAERLYDLRHAKSYMYLDELKCMAQETLTIDIELAKKYLNAKIVEALTIAAEQAIEICKENNG
;
A
#
# COMPACT_ATOMS: atom_id res chain seq x y z
N MET A 1 -44.56 13.14 33.57
CA MET A 1 -43.49 12.51 32.75
C MET A 1 -42.24 13.36 32.87
N PRO A 2 -41.10 12.83 33.34
CA PRO A 2 -39.92 13.65 33.49
C PRO A 2 -39.30 13.94 32.11
N PHE A 3 -38.78 15.16 31.95
CA PHE A 3 -38.08 15.71 30.78
C PHE A 3 -37.03 14.74 30.18
N TYR A 4 -36.50 13.84 31.02
CA TYR A 4 -35.55 12.77 30.68
C TYR A 4 -36.05 11.74 29.66
N ALA A 5 -37.32 11.32 29.75
CA ALA A 5 -37.90 10.37 28.79
C ALA A 5 -38.07 11.01 27.40
N PHE A 6 -38.41 12.30 27.37
CA PHE A 6 -38.52 13.07 26.13
C PHE A 6 -37.14 13.30 25.49
N PHE A 7 -36.11 13.56 26.31
CA PHE A 7 -34.73 13.72 25.85
C PHE A 7 -34.15 12.44 25.25
N LEU A 8 -34.39 11.27 25.85
CA LEU A 8 -33.88 10.00 25.32
C LEU A 8 -34.66 9.51 24.08
N ILE A 9 -35.97 9.77 24.00
CA ILE A 9 -36.75 9.50 22.78
C ILE A 9 -36.29 10.44 21.65
N ALA A 10 -36.09 11.73 21.95
CA ALA A 10 -35.55 12.70 21.00
C ALA A 10 -34.12 12.35 20.58
N LEU A 11 -33.26 11.87 21.48
CA LEU A 11 -31.90 11.43 21.19
C LEU A 11 -31.88 10.14 20.36
N SER A 12 -32.80 9.21 20.61
CA SER A 12 -32.93 7.96 19.82
C SER A 12 -33.46 8.26 18.41
N PHE A 13 -34.40 9.20 18.28
CA PHE A 13 -34.88 9.69 17.00
C PHE A 13 -33.80 10.50 16.27
N LEU A 14 -33.03 11.32 16.99
CA LEU A 14 -31.88 12.06 16.48
C LEU A 14 -30.77 11.10 16.03
N LEU A 15 -30.49 10.02 16.76
CA LEU A 15 -29.54 8.97 16.35
C LEU A 15 -30.03 8.20 15.14
N PHE A 16 -31.33 7.88 15.05
CA PHE A 16 -31.93 7.24 13.89
C PHE A 16 -31.82 8.15 12.65
N VAL A 17 -32.15 9.44 12.81
CA VAL A 17 -32.00 10.46 11.77
C VAL A 17 -30.54 10.71 11.43
N LEU A 18 -29.60 10.70 12.39
CA LEU A 18 -28.16 10.83 12.17
C LEU A 18 -27.58 9.61 11.47
N VAL A 19 -28.00 8.39 11.82
CA VAL A 19 -27.56 7.17 11.12
C VAL A 19 -28.08 7.17 9.69
N ILE A 20 -29.33 7.60 9.47
CA ILE A 20 -29.90 7.78 8.13
C ILE A 20 -29.18 8.93 7.37
N ALA A 21 -28.96 10.08 7.99
CA ALA A 21 -28.33 11.26 7.40
C ALA A 21 -26.82 11.06 7.14
N PHE A 22 -26.11 10.33 8.00
CA PHE A 22 -24.71 9.95 7.84
C PHE A 22 -24.55 8.84 6.78
N TYR A 23 -25.55 7.97 6.62
CA TYR A 23 -25.61 7.02 5.49
C TYR A 23 -25.99 7.70 4.16
N LEU A 24 -26.72 8.82 4.21
CA LEU A 24 -27.22 9.57 3.05
C LEU A 24 -26.44 10.86 2.72
N ASN A 25 -25.44 11.27 3.53
CA ASN A 25 -24.53 12.40 3.36
C ASN A 25 -25.18 13.71 2.83
N LEU A 26 -26.20 14.28 3.49
CA LEU A 26 -26.69 15.63 3.14
C LEU A 26 -25.95 16.70 3.96
N PRO A 27 -25.22 17.65 3.34
CA PRO A 27 -24.90 18.92 3.99
C PRO A 27 -26.02 19.95 3.75
N ALA A 28 -26.28 20.78 4.76
CA ALA A 28 -27.14 21.94 4.68
C ALA A 28 -26.53 23.02 3.78
N SER A 29 -27.36 23.67 2.96
CA SER A 29 -27.01 24.86 2.18
C SER A 29 -27.43 26.12 2.92
N SER A 30 -26.49 27.00 3.20
CA SER A 30 -26.74 28.35 3.71
C SER A 30 -27.16 29.27 2.57
N LEU A 31 -28.23 30.03 2.81
CA LEU A 31 -28.68 31.17 2.01
C LEU A 31 -27.78 32.37 2.33
N GLU A 32 -27.13 32.95 1.34
CA GLU A 32 -26.62 34.32 1.40
C GLU A 32 -27.43 35.20 0.45
N GLU A 33 -27.87 36.33 0.98
CA GLU A 33 -28.51 37.44 0.28
C GLU A 33 -27.47 38.18 -0.58
N ASP A 34 -27.80 38.46 -1.84
CA ASP A 34 -27.06 39.40 -2.69
C ASP A 34 -27.86 40.72 -2.73
N ASP A 35 -27.20 41.82 -2.32
CA ASP A 35 -27.62 43.19 -2.58
C ASP A 35 -26.94 43.73 -3.86
N VAL A 36 -27.60 44.70 -4.46
CA VAL A 36 -27.47 45.34 -5.79
C VAL A 36 -26.11 46.07 -5.91
N ASP A 37 -25.39 46.22 -7.03
CA ASP A 37 -25.75 46.55 -8.41
C ASP A 37 -24.56 46.26 -9.37
N ASN A 38 -24.83 46.48 -10.66
CA ASN A 38 -24.02 46.48 -11.87
C ASN A 38 -24.02 45.17 -12.66
N THR A 39 -24.08 45.35 -13.99
CA THR A 39 -23.74 44.42 -15.09
C THR A 39 -24.79 43.44 -15.61
N GLN A 40 -25.54 43.88 -16.64
CA GLN A 40 -26.33 43.04 -17.54
C GLN A 40 -25.51 41.92 -18.22
N PHE A 41 -24.20 42.13 -18.44
CA PHE A 41 -23.27 41.11 -18.97
C PHE A 41 -22.84 40.07 -17.90
N LEU A 42 -22.71 40.49 -16.64
CA LEU A 42 -22.42 39.58 -15.52
C LEU A 42 -23.68 38.83 -15.09
N HIS A 43 -24.87 39.35 -15.36
CA HIS A 43 -26.14 38.68 -15.10
C HIS A 43 -26.37 37.50 -16.05
N GLU A 44 -25.95 37.60 -17.32
CA GLU A 44 -25.95 36.48 -18.26
C GLU A 44 -24.89 35.43 -17.88
N ILE A 45 -23.69 35.86 -17.48
CA ILE A 45 -22.62 34.95 -17.01
C ILE A 45 -23.02 34.27 -15.68
N LYS A 46 -23.55 35.00 -14.68
CA LYS A 46 -24.07 34.44 -13.43
C LYS A 46 -25.24 33.50 -13.71
N ALA A 47 -26.17 33.82 -14.62
CA ALA A 47 -27.28 32.94 -14.96
C ALA A 47 -26.81 31.65 -15.65
N ILE A 48 -25.82 31.73 -16.55
CA ILE A 48 -25.20 30.56 -17.18
C ILE A 48 -24.47 29.72 -16.12
N GLU A 49 -23.67 30.36 -15.26
CA GLU A 49 -22.91 29.69 -14.19
C GLU A 49 -23.84 29.03 -13.15
N GLN A 50 -24.96 29.66 -12.83
CA GLN A 50 -25.99 29.14 -11.93
C GLN A 50 -26.80 28.01 -12.60
N SER A 51 -27.01 28.06 -13.92
CA SER A 51 -27.60 26.95 -14.68
C SER A 51 -26.67 25.74 -14.77
N ILE A 52 -25.36 25.98 -14.88
CA ILE A 52 -24.33 24.92 -14.88
C ILE A 52 -24.22 24.32 -13.48
N LYS A 53 -24.16 25.15 -12.42
CA LYS A 53 -24.13 24.70 -11.03
C LYS A 53 -25.39 23.91 -10.66
N SER A 54 -26.58 24.33 -11.10
CA SER A 54 -27.83 23.60 -10.82
C SER A 54 -27.90 22.28 -11.58
N LYS A 55 -27.46 22.21 -12.85
CA LYS A 55 -27.34 20.96 -13.61
C LYS A 55 -26.29 20.02 -13.01
N GLN A 56 -25.15 20.53 -12.57
CA GLN A 56 -24.12 19.74 -11.88
C GLN A 56 -24.62 19.21 -10.54
N ALA A 57 -25.33 20.03 -9.74
CA ALA A 57 -25.95 19.60 -8.49
C ALA A 57 -27.03 18.54 -8.73
N TYR A 58 -27.85 18.69 -9.78
CA TYR A 58 -28.86 17.72 -10.19
C TYR A 58 -28.23 16.38 -10.62
N ILE A 59 -27.19 16.40 -11.46
CA ILE A 59 -26.45 15.21 -11.89
C ILE A 59 -25.78 14.53 -10.70
N LYS A 60 -25.15 15.30 -9.79
CA LYS A 60 -24.54 14.79 -8.56
C LYS A 60 -25.58 14.13 -7.65
N ASN A 61 -26.76 14.73 -7.52
CA ASN A 61 -27.86 14.17 -6.73
C ASN A 61 -28.43 12.88 -7.35
N ILE A 62 -28.55 12.81 -8.68
CA ILE A 62 -28.96 11.58 -9.38
C ILE A 62 -27.94 10.47 -9.20
N LEU A 63 -26.65 10.74 -9.45
CA LEU A 63 -25.56 9.76 -9.29
C LEU A 63 -25.50 9.24 -7.84
N LYS A 64 -25.69 10.14 -6.87
CA LYS A 64 -25.76 9.79 -5.46
C LYS A 64 -26.99 8.92 -5.15
N PHE A 65 -28.15 9.24 -5.70
CA PHE A 65 -29.37 8.45 -5.52
C PHE A 65 -29.28 7.05 -6.14
N ILE A 66 -28.62 6.93 -7.30
CA ILE A 66 -28.29 5.65 -7.94
C ILE A 66 -27.36 4.84 -7.02
N SER A 67 -26.30 5.47 -6.49
CA SER A 67 -25.38 4.83 -5.54
C SER A 67 -26.07 4.34 -4.26
N ILE A 68 -27.02 5.12 -3.73
CA ILE A 68 -27.82 4.75 -2.54
C ILE A 68 -28.71 3.54 -2.83
N LYS A 69 -29.41 3.53 -3.97
CA LYS A 69 -30.24 2.40 -4.39
C LYS A 69 -29.42 1.12 -4.56
N GLU A 70 -28.22 1.23 -5.12
CA GLU A 70 -27.32 0.10 -5.29
C GLU A 70 -26.82 -0.46 -3.94
N LYS A 71 -26.46 0.42 -3.00
CA LYS A 71 -26.08 0.02 -1.63
C LYS A 71 -27.24 -0.64 -0.88
N LEU A 72 -28.47 -0.14 -1.02
CA LEU A 72 -29.66 -0.73 -0.41
C LEU A 72 -30.04 -2.08 -1.06
N ALA A 73 -29.85 -2.24 -2.36
CA ALA A 73 -30.08 -3.52 -3.02
C ALA A 73 -29.10 -4.61 -2.57
N LYS A 74 -27.88 -4.23 -2.14
CA LYS A 74 -26.87 -5.15 -1.58
C LYS A 74 -27.16 -5.57 -0.13
N LEU A 75 -28.13 -4.94 0.54
CA LEU A 75 -28.52 -5.21 1.93
C LEU A 75 -29.58 -6.29 2.09
N ILE A 76 -30.04 -6.90 0.99
CA ILE A 76 -31.08 -7.94 1.02
C ILE A 76 -30.50 -9.21 1.69
N PRO A 77 -31.02 -9.62 2.86
CA PRO A 77 -30.63 -10.87 3.53
C PRO A 77 -31.27 -12.08 2.84
N SER A 78 -30.87 -13.30 3.23
CA SER A 78 -31.59 -14.50 2.80
C SER A 78 -32.95 -14.61 3.48
N ASP A 79 -33.91 -15.27 2.84
CA ASP A 79 -35.27 -15.43 3.37
C ASP A 79 -35.26 -16.12 4.73
N ALA A 80 -34.35 -17.09 4.93
CA ALA A 80 -34.14 -17.74 6.21
C ALA A 80 -33.75 -16.73 7.32
N VAL A 81 -32.83 -15.81 7.03
CA VAL A 81 -32.42 -14.78 7.99
C VAL A 81 -33.59 -13.85 8.32
N ILE A 82 -34.41 -13.48 7.34
CA ILE A 82 -35.62 -12.67 7.57
C ILE A 82 -36.61 -13.42 8.47
N GLY A 83 -36.91 -14.68 8.14
CA GLY A 83 -37.84 -15.52 8.89
C GLY A 83 -37.41 -15.76 10.33
N PHE A 84 -36.16 -16.17 10.55
CA PHE A 84 -35.62 -16.39 11.89
C PHE A 84 -35.59 -15.09 12.72
N THR A 85 -35.28 -13.95 12.09
CA THR A 85 -35.32 -12.64 12.77
C THR A 85 -36.76 -12.27 13.14
N GLY A 86 -37.73 -12.55 12.27
CA GLY A 86 -39.16 -12.36 12.57
C GLY A 86 -39.65 -13.23 13.72
N CYS A 87 -39.30 -14.53 13.72
CA CYS A 87 -39.60 -15.45 14.83
C CYS A 87 -38.96 -14.97 16.14
N TYR A 88 -37.70 -14.54 16.10
CA TYR A 88 -37.00 -14.00 17.25
C TYR A 88 -37.71 -12.78 17.82
N ILE A 89 -38.08 -11.81 16.97
CA ILE A 89 -38.79 -10.60 17.40
C ILE A 89 -40.14 -10.97 18.05
N ILE A 90 -40.92 -11.87 17.46
CA ILE A 90 -42.19 -12.33 18.04
C ILE A 90 -41.97 -12.95 19.43
N LEU A 91 -40.98 -13.84 19.56
CA LEU A 91 -40.66 -14.52 20.81
C LEU A 91 -40.23 -13.54 21.91
N THR A 92 -39.33 -12.60 21.58
CA THR A 92 -38.88 -11.58 22.53
C THR A 92 -40.00 -10.64 22.92
N THR A 93 -40.85 -10.20 21.98
CA THR A 93 -41.99 -9.33 22.29
C THR A 93 -43.02 -10.01 23.18
N VAL A 94 -43.26 -11.32 23.02
CA VAL A 94 -44.14 -12.09 23.93
C VAL A 94 -43.53 -12.19 25.33
N LEU A 95 -42.23 -12.47 25.42
CA LEU A 95 -41.51 -12.51 26.70
C LEU A 95 -41.53 -11.14 27.41
N ASP A 96 -41.30 -10.05 26.67
CA ASP A 96 -41.36 -8.68 27.17
C ASP A 96 -42.78 -8.34 27.69
N CYS A 97 -43.82 -8.77 26.97
CA CYS A 97 -45.22 -8.55 27.35
C CYS A 97 -45.63 -9.30 28.63
N ILE A 98 -45.09 -10.50 28.84
CA ILE A 98 -45.34 -11.28 30.07
C ILE A 98 -44.68 -10.60 31.28
N ASN A 99 -43.52 -9.96 31.08
CA ASN A 99 -42.76 -9.33 32.15
C ASN A 99 -43.36 -7.97 32.60
N GLU A 100 -43.86 -7.14 31.68
CA GLU A 100 -44.35 -5.78 32.00
C GLU A 100 -45.84 -5.69 32.42
N GLN A 101 -46.58 -6.80 32.46
CA GLN A 101 -48.00 -6.91 32.89
C GLN A 101 -49.02 -5.95 32.22
N THR A 102 -48.61 -5.09 31.28
CA THR A 102 -49.45 -4.10 30.59
C THR A 102 -49.12 -4.04 29.10
N ILE A 103 -50.14 -4.12 28.24
CA ILE A 103 -49.96 -4.10 26.79
C ILE A 103 -49.79 -2.65 26.32
N ILE A 104 -48.57 -2.31 25.91
CA ILE A 104 -48.22 -1.00 25.36
C ILE A 104 -48.26 -1.07 23.83
N TYR A 105 -48.71 0.00 23.15
CA TYR A 105 -48.70 0.12 21.67
C TYR A 105 -47.36 -0.27 21.01
N TRP A 106 -46.26 -0.15 21.75
CA TRP A 106 -44.91 -0.56 21.38
C TRP A 106 -44.81 -2.06 21.04
N TYR A 107 -45.40 -2.93 21.85
CA TYR A 107 -45.36 -4.38 21.66
C TYR A 107 -46.24 -4.82 20.49
N ILE A 108 -47.39 -4.18 20.30
CA ILE A 108 -48.27 -4.43 19.15
C ILE A 108 -47.51 -4.13 17.85
N LEU A 109 -46.77 -3.02 17.81
CA LEU A 109 -46.01 -2.63 16.62
C LEU A 109 -44.86 -3.61 16.32
N GLN A 110 -44.13 -4.07 17.34
CA GLN A 110 -43.07 -5.07 17.15
C GLN A 110 -43.61 -6.42 16.71
N PHE A 111 -44.74 -6.85 17.28
CA PHE A 111 -45.41 -8.09 16.90
C PHE A 111 -45.88 -8.04 15.44
N LEU A 112 -46.44 -6.91 15.00
CA LEU A 112 -46.82 -6.68 13.60
C LEU A 112 -45.61 -6.70 12.66
N VAL A 113 -44.48 -6.10 13.06
CA VAL A 113 -43.24 -6.15 12.26
C VAL A 113 -42.69 -7.58 12.20
N GLY A 114 -42.65 -8.30 13.32
CA GLY A 114 -42.18 -9.69 13.38
C GLY A 114 -43.02 -10.62 12.52
N THR A 115 -44.35 -10.53 12.61
CA THR A 115 -45.28 -11.29 11.77
C THR A 115 -45.11 -10.94 10.29
N ALA A 116 -44.99 -9.65 9.94
CA ALA A 116 -44.75 -9.22 8.57
C ALA A 116 -43.43 -9.79 7.99
N LEU A 117 -42.36 -9.88 8.78
CA LEU A 117 -41.09 -10.50 8.37
C LEU A 117 -41.24 -12.01 8.11
N VAL A 118 -41.94 -12.73 9.00
CA VAL A 118 -42.21 -14.17 8.81
C VAL A 118 -43.08 -14.41 7.58
N THR A 119 -44.16 -13.65 7.41
CA THR A 119 -45.02 -13.74 6.22
C THR A 119 -44.25 -13.43 4.95
N TYR A 120 -43.36 -12.44 4.96
CA TYR A 120 -42.51 -12.13 3.81
C TYR A 120 -41.54 -13.26 3.45
N ALA A 121 -40.99 -13.98 4.44
CA ALA A 121 -40.08 -15.09 4.21
C ALA A 121 -40.76 -16.30 3.55
N ILE A 122 -42.07 -16.48 3.76
CA ILE A 122 -42.85 -17.63 3.29
C ILE A 122 -43.64 -17.32 2.01
N ALA A 123 -44.04 -16.06 1.80
CA ALA A 123 -44.90 -15.68 0.68
C ALA A 123 -44.20 -15.72 -0.69
N PRO A 124 -44.93 -16.08 -1.77
CA PRO A 124 -44.41 -16.03 -3.13
C PRO A 124 -44.01 -14.60 -3.51
N LYS A 125 -42.78 -14.45 -4.04
CA LYS A 125 -42.17 -13.13 -4.25
C LYS A 125 -42.76 -12.42 -5.47
N SER A 126 -43.38 -11.26 -5.25
CA SER A 126 -43.71 -10.31 -6.32
C SER A 126 -42.45 -9.57 -6.80
N LYS A 127 -42.45 -9.07 -8.05
CA LYS A 127 -41.35 -8.28 -8.66
C LYS A 127 -41.17 -6.90 -7.99
N LYS A 128 -40.91 -6.85 -6.68
CA LYS A 128 -40.58 -5.62 -5.96
C LYS A 128 -39.10 -5.27 -6.19
N PRO A 129 -38.74 -3.98 -6.37
CA PRO A 129 -37.36 -3.58 -6.57
C PRO A 129 -36.53 -3.82 -5.30
N GLY A 130 -35.37 -4.46 -5.46
CA GLY A 130 -34.53 -4.95 -4.36
C GLY A 130 -34.13 -3.88 -3.32
N TRP A 131 -33.95 -2.63 -3.73
CA TRP A 131 -33.59 -1.54 -2.82
C TRP A 131 -34.71 -1.21 -1.81
N LYS A 132 -35.99 -1.40 -2.17
CA LYS A 132 -37.12 -1.20 -1.24
C LYS A 132 -37.17 -2.30 -0.17
N ILE A 133 -36.83 -3.53 -0.57
CA ILE A 133 -36.75 -4.68 0.33
C ILE A 133 -35.60 -4.47 1.33
N GLY A 134 -34.41 -4.09 0.84
CA GLY A 134 -33.27 -3.79 1.71
C GLY A 134 -33.52 -2.62 2.65
N LEU A 135 -34.26 -1.59 2.22
CA LEU A 135 -34.66 -0.48 3.07
C LEU A 135 -35.63 -0.91 4.19
N PHE A 136 -36.70 -1.64 3.83
CA PHE A 136 -37.66 -2.15 4.82
C PHE A 136 -36.99 -3.05 5.84
N TRP A 137 -36.11 -3.94 5.38
CA TRP A 137 -35.30 -4.79 6.24
C TRP A 137 -34.44 -4.00 7.24
N LEU A 138 -33.70 -3.01 6.76
CA LEU A 138 -32.83 -2.18 7.59
C LEU A 138 -33.65 -1.43 8.65
N VAL A 139 -34.77 -0.82 8.25
CA VAL A 139 -35.65 -0.08 9.16
C VAL A 139 -36.25 -1.01 10.21
N SER A 140 -36.79 -2.16 9.81
CA SER A 140 -37.36 -3.14 10.74
C SER A 140 -36.32 -3.69 11.72
N SER A 141 -35.11 -4.00 11.25
CA SER A 141 -34.03 -4.50 12.11
C SER A 141 -33.55 -3.44 13.11
N VAL A 142 -33.40 -2.19 12.69
CA VAL A 142 -33.00 -1.09 13.59
C VAL A 142 -34.11 -0.75 14.59
N PHE A 143 -35.37 -0.77 14.15
CA PHE A 143 -36.51 -0.49 15.01
C PHE A 143 -36.71 -1.56 16.08
N CYS A 144 -36.72 -2.84 15.71
CA CYS A 144 -37.03 -3.92 16.65
C CYS A 144 -35.85 -4.36 17.52
N LEU A 145 -34.60 -4.00 17.18
CA LEU A 145 -33.41 -4.44 17.93
C LEU A 145 -32.78 -3.28 18.73
N PRO A 146 -31.93 -2.39 18.16
CA PRO A 146 -31.24 -1.36 18.96
C PRO A 146 -32.18 -0.30 19.55
N ILE A 147 -33.26 0.08 18.85
CA ILE A 147 -34.21 1.07 19.39
C ILE A 147 -35.04 0.45 20.53
N ASN A 148 -35.37 -0.85 20.45
CA ASN A 148 -36.04 -1.54 21.57
C ASN A 148 -35.17 -1.54 22.83
N VAL A 149 -33.87 -1.78 22.67
CA VAL A 149 -32.92 -1.70 23.79
C VAL A 149 -32.96 -0.32 24.44
N LEU A 150 -32.88 0.75 23.65
CA LEU A 150 -32.93 2.12 24.18
C LEU A 150 -34.24 2.41 24.93
N TRP A 151 -35.37 1.89 24.42
CA TRP A 151 -36.67 2.01 25.10
C TRP A 151 -36.66 1.39 26.51
N HIS A 152 -36.15 0.17 26.67
CA HIS A 152 -36.10 -0.47 28.00
C HIS A 152 -35.17 0.25 28.98
N TRP A 153 -34.06 0.82 28.50
CA TRP A 153 -33.19 1.65 29.35
C TRP A 153 -33.83 2.99 29.75
N THR A 154 -34.84 3.48 29.00
CA THR A 154 -35.61 4.67 29.39
C THR A 154 -36.68 4.40 30.45
N LYS A 155 -37.15 3.15 30.54
CA LYS A 155 -38.21 2.70 31.45
C LYS A 155 -37.68 1.66 32.44
N LEU A 156 -36.46 1.86 32.93
CA LEU A 156 -35.73 0.83 33.67
C LEU A 156 -36.48 0.38 34.94
N GLN A 157 -37.15 -0.78 34.86
CA GLN A 157 -37.80 -1.44 35.99
C GLN A 157 -36.90 -2.54 36.58
N ASP A 158 -36.29 -3.36 35.72
CA ASP A 158 -35.33 -4.40 36.11
C ASP A 158 -34.02 -4.27 35.29
N PRO A 159 -32.88 -3.92 35.92
CA PRO A 159 -31.59 -3.77 35.24
C PRO A 159 -31.02 -5.09 34.72
N GLN A 160 -31.33 -6.24 35.33
CA GLN A 160 -30.84 -7.54 34.90
C GLN A 160 -31.55 -7.99 33.62
N PHE A 161 -32.87 -7.80 33.57
CA PHE A 161 -33.66 -8.03 32.36
C PHE A 161 -33.22 -7.10 31.22
N ALA A 162 -33.10 -5.80 31.48
CA ALA A 162 -32.67 -4.83 30.47
C ALA A 162 -31.27 -5.12 29.90
N LEU A 163 -30.32 -5.53 30.75
CA LEU A 163 -28.97 -5.90 30.32
C LEU A 163 -28.96 -7.20 29.50
N THR A 164 -29.73 -8.21 29.92
CA THR A 164 -29.87 -9.47 29.17
C THR A 164 -30.46 -9.24 27.78
N LEU A 165 -31.54 -8.45 27.73
CA LEU A 165 -32.20 -8.07 26.48
C LEU A 165 -31.27 -7.26 25.58
N SER A 166 -30.46 -6.37 26.16
CA SER A 166 -29.44 -5.60 25.44
C SER A 166 -28.41 -6.50 24.76
N ILE A 167 -27.86 -7.47 25.49
CA ILE A 167 -26.88 -8.41 24.93
C ILE A 167 -27.50 -9.23 23.82
N ALA A 168 -28.73 -9.72 24.00
CA ALA A 168 -29.43 -10.51 23.00
C ALA A 168 -29.71 -9.70 21.72
N HIS A 169 -30.32 -8.51 21.84
CA HIS A 169 -30.66 -7.68 20.68
C HIS A 169 -29.43 -7.11 19.97
N LEU A 170 -28.38 -6.71 20.70
CA LEU A 170 -27.14 -6.22 20.08
C LEU A 170 -26.35 -7.36 19.42
N SER A 171 -26.35 -8.57 19.98
CA SER A 171 -25.78 -9.76 19.35
C SER A 171 -26.51 -10.10 18.05
N THR A 172 -27.84 -10.08 18.08
CA THR A 172 -28.69 -10.28 16.91
C THR A 172 -28.43 -9.19 15.86
N THR A 173 -28.26 -7.93 16.28
CA THR A 173 -27.90 -6.82 15.38
C THR A 173 -26.55 -7.07 14.69
N LEU A 174 -25.52 -7.51 15.44
CA LEU A 174 -24.21 -7.88 14.89
C LEU A 174 -24.30 -9.05 13.91
N PHE A 175 -25.15 -10.03 14.19
CA PHE A 175 -25.34 -11.21 13.36
C PHE A 175 -26.08 -10.91 12.06
N VAL A 176 -27.17 -10.16 12.15
CA VAL A 176 -28.16 -9.97 11.08
C VAL A 176 -27.77 -8.84 10.10
N LEU A 177 -27.18 -7.74 10.58
CA LEU A 177 -26.76 -6.61 9.73
C LEU A 177 -25.28 -6.66 9.33
N PRO A 178 -24.86 -6.17 8.16
CA PRO A 178 -23.44 -6.17 7.77
C PRO A 178 -22.52 -5.49 8.80
N LEU A 179 -21.30 -6.01 8.97
CA LEU A 179 -20.35 -5.56 10.01
C LEU A 179 -20.10 -4.05 10.01
N TYR A 180 -20.00 -3.43 8.83
CA TYR A 180 -19.73 -2.00 8.71
C TYR A 180 -20.87 -1.11 9.22
N ILE A 181 -22.10 -1.64 9.30
CA ILE A 181 -23.28 -0.97 9.87
C ILE A 181 -23.44 -1.37 11.33
N SER A 182 -23.40 -2.67 11.61
CA SER A 182 -23.73 -3.21 12.94
C SER A 182 -22.72 -2.81 14.01
N ILE A 183 -21.42 -2.74 13.71
CA ILE A 183 -20.41 -2.27 14.67
C ILE A 183 -20.69 -0.83 15.12
N LYS A 184 -21.04 0.05 14.18
CA LYS A 184 -21.33 1.46 14.48
C LYS A 184 -22.59 1.61 15.33
N LEU A 185 -23.65 0.89 14.98
CA LEU A 185 -24.90 0.88 15.74
C LEU A 185 -24.71 0.34 17.15
N VAL A 186 -24.03 -0.81 17.29
CA VAL A 186 -23.80 -1.45 18.59
C VAL A 186 -22.90 -0.59 19.46
N ALA A 187 -21.83 -0.01 18.93
CA ALA A 187 -20.99 0.93 19.67
C ALA A 187 -21.78 2.14 20.16
N GLY A 188 -22.62 2.74 19.30
CA GLY A 188 -23.47 3.88 19.68
C GLY A 188 -24.46 3.54 20.80
N VAL A 189 -25.16 2.41 20.70
CA VAL A 189 -26.11 1.98 21.73
C VAL A 189 -25.40 1.62 23.03
N LEU A 190 -24.25 0.94 22.98
CA LEU A 190 -23.46 0.63 24.17
C LEU A 190 -23.02 1.90 24.90
N CYS A 191 -22.58 2.94 24.19
CA CYS A 191 -22.23 4.23 24.81
C CYS A 191 -23.43 4.84 25.56
N ILE A 192 -24.63 4.76 25.00
CA ILE A 192 -25.85 5.28 25.65
C ILE A 192 -26.20 4.44 26.88
N ILE A 193 -26.06 3.12 26.81
CA ILE A 193 -26.26 2.22 27.96
C ILE A 193 -25.27 2.54 29.09
N PHE A 194 -23.97 2.68 28.77
CA PHE A 194 -22.95 3.04 29.75
C PHE A 194 -23.25 4.39 30.41
N TYR A 195 -23.72 5.37 29.64
CA TYR A 195 -24.14 6.66 30.17
C TYR A 195 -25.37 6.55 31.09
N ALA A 196 -26.37 5.75 30.71
CA ALA A 196 -27.54 5.49 31.56
C ALA A 196 -27.14 4.80 32.88
N MET A 197 -26.27 3.78 32.81
CA MET A 197 -25.74 3.08 33.99
C MET A 197 -24.93 4.00 34.91
N TYR A 198 -24.15 4.92 34.34
CA TYR A 198 -23.41 5.93 35.11
C TYR A 198 -24.36 6.84 35.90
N ASN A 199 -25.43 7.34 35.26
CA ASN A 199 -26.41 8.22 35.89
C ASN A 199 -27.22 7.56 37.02
N ILE A 200 -27.44 6.25 36.95
CA ILE A 200 -28.15 5.48 37.99
C ILE A 200 -27.28 5.23 39.24
N GLY A 201 -25.95 5.45 39.12
CA GLY A 201 -24.98 5.18 40.17
C GLY A 201 -24.32 3.82 39.96
N LEU A 202 -23.26 3.81 39.14
CA LEU A 202 -22.49 2.61 38.80
C LEU A 202 -21.98 1.85 40.04
N ASN A 203 -21.60 2.58 41.09
CA ASN A 203 -21.09 2.01 42.33
C ASN A 203 -22.18 1.26 43.13
N THR A 204 -23.43 1.76 43.11
CA THR A 204 -24.58 1.11 43.75
C THR A 204 -25.02 -0.12 42.97
N LEU A 205 -24.98 -0.07 41.62
CA LEU A 205 -25.38 -1.18 40.77
C LEU A 205 -24.37 -2.35 40.79
N LEU A 206 -23.07 -2.04 40.87
CA LEU A 206 -22.00 -3.03 40.93
C LEU A 206 -21.78 -3.60 42.35
N SER A 207 -22.08 -2.85 43.41
CA SER A 207 -21.91 -3.36 44.79
C SER A 207 -23.04 -4.30 45.25
N LEU A 208 -24.17 -4.33 44.54
CA LEU A 208 -25.37 -5.08 44.93
C LEU A 208 -25.56 -6.40 44.18
N ASN A 209 -24.87 -6.64 43.05
CA ASN A 209 -25.17 -7.81 42.21
C ASN A 209 -23.99 -8.26 41.31
N ASP A 210 -23.15 -9.19 41.79
CA ASP A 210 -22.02 -9.77 41.03
C ASP A 210 -22.43 -10.36 39.67
N SER A 211 -23.68 -10.83 39.55
CA SER A 211 -24.25 -11.41 38.33
C SER A 211 -24.26 -10.47 37.12
N LEU A 212 -24.40 -9.16 37.33
CA LEU A 212 -24.45 -8.16 36.26
C LEU A 212 -23.08 -7.96 35.60
N LEU A 213 -21.99 -8.03 36.39
CA LEU A 213 -20.63 -7.90 35.88
C LEU A 213 -20.26 -9.11 35.00
N TYR A 214 -20.60 -10.32 35.45
CA TYR A 214 -20.40 -11.54 34.66
C TYR A 214 -21.21 -11.51 33.35
N LEU A 215 -22.44 -10.99 33.40
CA LEU A 215 -23.29 -10.86 32.22
C LEU A 215 -22.70 -9.88 31.20
N LEU A 216 -22.14 -8.75 31.65
CA LEU A 216 -21.48 -7.77 30.77
C LEU A 216 -20.21 -8.35 30.13
N LEU A 217 -19.38 -9.05 30.91
CA LEU A 217 -18.18 -9.73 30.40
C LEU A 217 -18.54 -10.81 29.38
N PHE A 218 -19.57 -11.61 29.67
CA PHE A 218 -20.11 -12.61 28.74
C PHE A 218 -20.58 -11.96 27.44
N GLY A 219 -21.33 -10.86 27.52
CA GLY A 219 -21.77 -10.10 26.35
C GLY A 219 -20.62 -9.64 25.45
N LEU A 220 -19.54 -9.12 26.03
CA LEU A 220 -18.34 -8.71 25.29
C LEU A 220 -17.66 -9.88 24.57
N ILE A 221 -17.59 -11.05 25.21
CA ILE A 221 -17.05 -12.28 24.61
C ILE A 221 -17.92 -12.71 23.42
N VAL A 222 -19.24 -12.71 23.58
CA VAL A 222 -20.19 -13.05 22.51
C VAL A 222 -20.04 -12.10 21.33
N PHE A 223 -19.95 -10.79 21.57
CA PHE A 223 -19.73 -9.81 20.50
C PHE A 223 -18.41 -10.05 19.77
N TYR A 224 -17.33 -10.33 20.51
CA TYR A 224 -16.03 -10.64 19.93
C TYR A 224 -16.08 -11.87 19.02
N ILE A 225 -16.72 -12.96 19.48
CA ILE A 225 -16.88 -14.20 18.71
C ILE A 225 -17.67 -13.94 17.42
N ILE A 226 -18.79 -13.21 17.50
CA ILE A 226 -19.62 -12.88 16.32
C ILE A 226 -18.83 -12.04 15.32
N ILE A 227 -18.11 -11.01 15.78
CA ILE A 227 -17.27 -10.15 14.92
C ILE A 227 -16.18 -10.97 14.24
N TYR A 228 -15.49 -11.82 15.01
CA TYR A 228 -14.42 -12.69 14.51
C TYR A 228 -14.92 -13.64 13.42
N HIS A 229 -15.99 -14.40 13.69
CA HIS A 229 -16.55 -15.34 12.71
C HIS A 229 -17.07 -14.63 11.47
N LYS A 230 -17.73 -13.48 11.62
CA LYS A 230 -18.27 -12.76 10.46
C LYS A 230 -17.18 -12.15 9.60
N ARG A 231 -16.06 -11.72 10.19
CA ARG A 231 -14.85 -11.31 9.45
C ARG A 231 -14.26 -12.50 8.68
N GLN A 232 -14.16 -13.66 9.32
CA GLN A 232 -13.66 -14.89 8.71
C GLN A 232 -14.53 -15.34 7.52
N ILE A 233 -15.85 -15.39 7.69
CA ILE A 233 -16.81 -15.75 6.62
C ILE A 233 -16.74 -14.75 5.46
N THR A 234 -16.57 -13.46 5.75
CA THR A 234 -16.41 -12.43 4.71
C THR A 234 -15.15 -12.68 3.89
N SER A 235 -14.03 -12.98 4.55
CA SER A 235 -12.79 -13.38 3.87
C SER A 235 -12.97 -14.63 3.00
N TYR A 236 -13.66 -15.66 3.50
CA TYR A 236 -13.96 -16.87 2.72
C TYR A 236 -14.91 -16.62 1.55
N LYS A 237 -15.94 -15.76 1.70
CA LYS A 237 -16.85 -15.41 0.60
C LYS A 237 -16.16 -14.61 -0.49
N ILE A 238 -15.24 -13.71 -0.11
CA ILE A 238 -14.39 -12.98 -1.06
C ILE A 238 -13.49 -13.96 -1.82
N TYR A 239 -12.85 -14.88 -1.08
CA TYR A 239 -12.03 -15.95 -1.67
C TYR A 239 -12.83 -16.85 -2.63
N ASN A 240 -14.01 -17.35 -2.24
CA ASN A 240 -14.82 -18.21 -3.10
C ASN A 240 -15.40 -17.48 -4.31
N ARG A 241 -15.83 -16.21 -4.17
CA ARG A 241 -16.26 -15.40 -5.32
C ARG A 241 -15.10 -15.16 -6.28
N TYR A 242 -13.90 -14.95 -5.74
CA TYR A 242 -12.68 -14.84 -6.52
C TYR A 242 -12.39 -16.13 -7.30
N VAL A 243 -12.41 -17.29 -6.65
CA VAL A 243 -12.21 -18.60 -7.30
C VAL A 243 -13.27 -18.86 -8.36
N LYS A 244 -14.56 -18.59 -8.08
CA LYS A 244 -15.64 -18.77 -9.05
C LYS A 244 -15.48 -17.85 -10.27
N ASN A 245 -15.12 -16.59 -10.05
CA ASN A 245 -14.87 -15.64 -11.14
C ASN A 245 -13.58 -15.98 -11.92
N TYR A 246 -12.59 -16.57 -11.27
CA TYR A 246 -11.38 -17.09 -11.91
C TYR A 246 -11.72 -18.26 -12.83
N LEU A 247 -12.51 -19.24 -12.36
CA LEU A 247 -12.96 -20.37 -13.17
C LEU A 247 -13.79 -19.93 -14.39
N ILE A 248 -14.76 -19.04 -14.20
CA ILE A 248 -15.58 -18.48 -15.29
C ILE A 248 -14.70 -17.71 -16.31
N ARG A 249 -13.63 -17.06 -15.86
CA ARG A 249 -12.72 -16.32 -16.74
C ARG A 249 -11.75 -17.24 -17.46
N GLU A 250 -11.34 -18.37 -16.87
CA GLU A 250 -10.59 -19.41 -17.58
C GLU A 250 -11.45 -20.15 -18.60
N GLU A 251 -12.70 -20.50 -18.26
CA GLU A 251 -13.66 -21.07 -19.24
C GLU A 251 -13.86 -20.13 -20.42
N LYS A 252 -14.08 -18.82 -20.17
CA LYS A 252 -14.19 -17.83 -21.25
C LYS A 252 -12.91 -17.69 -22.07
N ARG A 253 -11.72 -17.76 -21.45
CA ARG A 253 -10.45 -17.73 -22.19
C ARG A 253 -10.26 -18.99 -23.03
N GLN A 254 -10.70 -20.15 -22.54
CA GLN A 254 -10.68 -21.40 -23.31
C GLN A 254 -11.65 -21.36 -24.49
N ASP A 255 -12.87 -20.85 -24.29
CA ASP A 255 -13.87 -20.65 -25.35
C ASP A 255 -13.41 -19.63 -26.41
N GLU A 256 -12.73 -18.55 -26.01
CA GLU A 256 -12.14 -17.55 -26.92
C GLU A 256 -10.94 -18.09 -27.71
N THR A 257 -10.15 -19.02 -27.16
CA THR A 257 -9.10 -19.72 -27.94
C THR A 257 -9.65 -20.74 -28.95
N ILE A 258 -10.90 -21.21 -28.78
CA ILE A 258 -11.50 -22.23 -29.64
C ILE A 258 -12.23 -21.61 -30.86
N ASN A 259 -12.54 -20.31 -30.85
CA ASN A 259 -13.21 -19.64 -31.98
C ASN A 259 -12.46 -18.37 -32.46
N PRO A 260 -11.36 -18.50 -33.22
CA PRO A 260 -10.61 -17.35 -33.73
C PRO A 260 -11.14 -16.76 -35.05
N ASN A 261 -12.29 -17.23 -35.58
CA ASN A 261 -12.81 -16.75 -36.85
C ASN A 261 -14.28 -16.34 -36.75
N LEU A 262 -14.55 -15.03 -36.65
CA LEU A 262 -15.64 -14.35 -37.36
C LEU A 262 -15.55 -12.83 -37.20
N ASN A 263 -15.15 -12.20 -38.32
CA ASN A 263 -15.48 -10.86 -38.80
C ASN A 263 -15.03 -9.62 -38.01
N VAL A 264 -13.90 -9.07 -38.46
CA VAL A 264 -13.60 -7.64 -38.40
C VAL A 264 -14.41 -6.94 -39.48
N ASP A 265 -15.50 -6.27 -39.10
CA ASP A 265 -16.14 -5.27 -39.95
C ASP A 265 -15.83 -3.87 -39.45
N SER A 266 -15.31 -3.07 -40.37
CA SER A 266 -14.95 -1.68 -40.22
C SER A 266 -16.19 -0.80 -39.98
N ALA A 267 -16.09 0.19 -39.09
CA ALA A 267 -17.01 1.33 -39.10
C ALA A 267 -16.37 2.63 -38.59
N ALA A 268 -16.08 3.50 -39.55
CA ALA A 268 -16.27 4.96 -39.58
C ALA A 268 -15.76 5.85 -38.43
N ILE A 269 -14.74 6.66 -38.76
CA ILE A 269 -14.39 7.94 -38.09
C ILE A 269 -15.10 9.09 -38.84
N PRO A 270 -15.85 9.99 -38.19
CA PRO A 270 -16.27 11.24 -38.81
C PRO A 270 -15.26 12.38 -38.59
N LYS A 271 -15.02 13.13 -39.67
CA LYS A 271 -14.20 14.35 -39.78
C LYS A 271 -15.00 15.64 -39.53
N ASN A 272 -14.25 16.72 -39.26
CA ASN A 272 -14.53 18.18 -39.38
C ASN A 272 -14.96 18.91 -38.08
N ARG A 273 -14.54 20.16 -37.77
CA ARG A 273 -13.69 21.20 -38.42
C ARG A 273 -13.44 22.36 -37.42
N LYS A 274 -12.24 22.99 -37.50
CA LYS A 274 -11.89 24.45 -37.41
C LYS A 274 -12.27 25.24 -36.13
N LYS A 275 -11.54 26.27 -35.65
CA LYS A 275 -10.32 27.01 -36.04
C LYS A 275 -9.89 27.87 -34.82
N PHE A 276 -8.58 27.89 -34.53
CA PHE A 276 -7.76 28.99 -33.98
C PHE A 276 -8.35 29.99 -32.96
N GLY A 277 -8.02 29.74 -31.68
CA GLY A 277 -7.79 30.74 -30.62
C GLY A 277 -6.34 30.63 -30.12
N SER A 278 -5.85 31.66 -29.44
CA SER A 278 -4.43 32.03 -29.23
C SER A 278 -3.43 30.90 -28.89
N PHE A 279 -2.22 30.98 -29.45
CA PHE A 279 -1.11 30.00 -29.28
C PHE A 279 -0.64 29.80 -27.83
N VAL A 280 -1.14 30.61 -26.89
CA VAL A 280 -0.83 30.55 -25.46
C VAL A 280 -1.96 29.88 -24.67
N GLU A 281 -3.23 30.10 -25.03
CA GLU A 281 -4.34 29.29 -24.52
C GLU A 281 -4.25 27.85 -24.98
N LYS A 282 -3.81 27.60 -26.23
CA LYS A 282 -3.56 26.24 -26.70
C LYS A 282 -2.44 25.54 -25.92
N GLY A 283 -1.42 26.27 -25.46
CA GLY A 283 -0.37 25.70 -24.61
C GLY A 283 -0.84 25.34 -23.19
N MET A 284 -1.73 26.15 -22.60
CA MET A 284 -2.30 25.86 -21.28
C MET A 284 -3.44 24.85 -21.34
N GLN A 285 -4.21 24.84 -22.43
CA GLN A 285 -5.28 23.88 -22.68
C GLN A 285 -4.71 22.55 -23.13
N ASP A 286 -3.63 22.49 -23.93
CA ASP A 286 -2.90 21.24 -24.23
C ASP A 286 -2.23 20.71 -22.96
N ALA A 287 -1.69 21.55 -22.06
CA ALA A 287 -1.13 21.07 -20.79
C ALA A 287 -2.21 20.54 -19.82
N THR A 288 -3.37 21.20 -19.76
CA THR A 288 -4.49 20.80 -18.88
C THR A 288 -5.27 19.62 -19.48
N GLU A 289 -5.37 19.56 -20.81
CA GLU A 289 -5.96 18.46 -21.57
C GLU A 289 -5.04 17.26 -21.52
N LEU A 290 -3.71 17.37 -21.66
CA LEU A 290 -2.73 16.28 -21.49
C LEU A 290 -2.78 15.68 -20.07
N ILE A 291 -2.95 16.52 -19.04
CA ILE A 291 -3.16 16.07 -17.65
C ILE A 291 -4.48 15.29 -17.51
N SER A 292 -5.54 15.71 -18.21
CA SER A 292 -6.83 14.98 -18.22
C SER A 292 -6.86 13.77 -19.18
N TYR A 293 -6.00 13.75 -20.21
CA TYR A 293 -5.94 12.76 -21.28
C TYR A 293 -5.11 11.53 -20.85
N LEU A 294 -4.15 11.72 -19.95
CA LEU A 294 -3.22 10.69 -19.48
C LEU A 294 -3.77 9.80 -18.35
N ASP A 295 -4.87 10.18 -17.71
CA ASP A 295 -5.47 9.40 -16.61
C ASP A 295 -6.29 8.19 -17.09
N ASN A 296 -6.63 8.07 -18.40
CA ASN A 296 -7.63 7.10 -18.86
C ASN A 296 -7.40 6.40 -20.23
N ARG A 297 -6.17 6.27 -20.77
CA ARG A 297 -5.95 5.44 -21.98
C ARG A 297 -4.72 4.50 -21.96
N PRO A 298 -4.79 3.35 -22.67
CA PRO A 298 -3.64 2.49 -22.95
C PRO A 298 -2.70 3.11 -24.00
N PHE A 299 -1.40 2.83 -23.87
CA PHE A 299 -0.29 3.30 -24.73
C PHE A 299 -0.45 2.86 -26.19
N TYR A 300 -0.21 3.75 -27.16
CA TYR A 300 -0.21 3.43 -28.60
C TYR A 300 1.19 3.45 -29.23
N LYS A 301 1.35 2.72 -30.35
CA LYS A 301 2.60 2.49 -31.10
C LYS A 301 3.37 3.76 -31.49
N GLN A 302 2.67 4.86 -31.75
CA GLN A 302 3.28 6.15 -32.13
C GLN A 302 3.99 6.85 -30.96
N ASP A 303 3.53 6.65 -29.72
CA ASP A 303 4.22 7.14 -28.52
C ASP A 303 5.52 6.37 -28.33
N LEU A 304 5.52 5.07 -28.62
CA LEU A 304 6.70 4.19 -28.60
C LEU A 304 7.74 4.59 -29.64
N GLU A 305 7.36 4.92 -30.87
CA GLU A 305 8.30 5.39 -31.91
C GLU A 305 8.93 6.74 -31.55
N SER A 306 8.19 7.66 -30.93
CA SER A 306 8.71 8.94 -30.42
C SER A 306 9.64 8.75 -29.20
N ILE A 307 9.30 7.81 -28.33
CA ILE A 307 10.07 7.38 -27.16
C ILE A 307 11.38 6.69 -27.55
N ILE A 308 11.34 5.83 -28.58
CA ILE A 308 12.49 5.12 -29.13
C ILE A 308 13.43 6.11 -29.84
N ASN A 309 12.88 7.04 -30.61
CA ASN A 309 13.68 8.02 -31.36
C ASN A 309 14.28 9.14 -30.51
N ASN A 310 13.70 9.45 -29.34
CA ASN A 310 14.22 10.49 -28.44
C ASN A 310 14.53 9.94 -27.05
N PHE A 311 15.67 9.24 -26.94
CA PHE A 311 16.19 8.69 -25.68
C PHE A 311 16.32 9.75 -24.56
N MET A 312 16.67 10.99 -24.92
CA MET A 312 16.76 12.11 -23.97
C MET A 312 15.39 12.63 -23.53
N THR A 313 14.42 12.68 -24.44
CA THR A 313 13.04 13.09 -24.14
C THR A 313 12.30 12.02 -23.32
N PHE A 314 12.58 10.74 -23.55
CA PHE A 314 12.06 9.63 -22.74
C PHE A 314 12.65 9.64 -21.32
N THR A 315 13.97 9.82 -21.20
CA THR A 315 14.63 9.98 -19.89
C THR A 315 14.13 11.21 -19.13
N ALA A 316 13.87 12.33 -19.84
CA ALA A 316 13.31 13.54 -19.25
C ALA A 316 11.84 13.35 -18.82
N PHE A 317 11.00 12.75 -19.68
CA PHE A 317 9.60 12.41 -19.42
C PHE A 317 9.44 11.52 -18.18
N LEU A 318 10.34 10.56 -18.01
CA LEU A 318 10.28 9.60 -16.91
C LEU A 318 10.89 10.14 -15.62
N LYS A 319 11.97 10.94 -15.72
CA LYS A 319 12.42 11.76 -14.59
C LYS A 319 11.32 12.72 -14.12
N GLN A 320 10.49 13.22 -15.03
CA GLN A 320 9.36 14.09 -14.71
C GLN A 320 8.19 13.34 -14.06
N ARG A 321 7.94 12.07 -14.42
CA ARG A 321 6.93 11.21 -13.74
C ARG A 321 7.42 10.63 -12.41
N ALA A 322 8.69 10.24 -12.30
CA ALA A 322 9.29 9.75 -11.06
C ALA A 322 9.33 10.84 -9.97
N ARG A 323 9.33 12.12 -10.35
CA ARG A 323 9.14 13.24 -9.41
C ARG A 323 7.79 13.25 -8.69
N TYR A 324 6.79 12.48 -9.15
CA TYR A 324 5.40 12.64 -8.72
C TYR A 324 4.94 11.67 -7.62
N ILE A 325 5.71 10.62 -7.30
CA ILE A 325 5.29 9.56 -6.38
C ILE A 325 6.43 9.22 -5.42
N GLU A 326 6.27 9.53 -4.13
CA GLU A 326 6.89 9.05 -2.86
C GLU A 326 8.27 8.31 -2.84
N HIS A 327 9.02 8.28 -3.93
CA HIS A 327 10.38 7.83 -4.08
C HIS A 327 11.22 9.08 -4.37
N ILE A 328 12.24 9.29 -3.53
CA ILE A 328 13.00 10.54 -3.44
C ILE A 328 13.88 10.67 -4.68
N LEU A 329 13.33 11.18 -5.78
CA LEU A 329 14.18 11.70 -6.84
C LEU A 329 14.82 12.97 -6.31
N LEU A 330 16.04 12.86 -5.78
CA LEU A 330 16.80 14.02 -5.32
C LEU A 330 16.84 15.08 -6.42
N THR A 331 16.78 16.33 -6.00
CA THR A 331 16.99 17.53 -6.82
C THR A 331 18.27 18.23 -6.37
N PRO A 332 19.46 17.68 -6.70
CA PRO A 332 20.70 18.19 -6.17
C PRO A 332 20.99 19.58 -6.74
N ASN A 333 21.29 20.52 -5.86
CA ASN A 333 21.73 21.86 -6.19
C ASN A 333 23.02 22.15 -5.44
N GLU A 334 23.86 22.99 -6.02
CA GLU A 334 25.09 23.46 -5.35
C GLU A 334 24.76 24.56 -4.34
N ILE A 335 25.19 24.41 -3.10
CA ILE A 335 24.96 25.37 -2.02
C ILE A 335 26.25 25.59 -1.21
N ALA A 336 26.49 26.83 -0.77
CA ALA A 336 27.57 27.10 0.18
C ALA A 336 27.22 26.53 1.57
N ILE A 337 28.20 26.00 2.31
CA ILE A 337 27.95 25.43 3.64
C ILE A 337 27.31 26.48 4.58
N ASP A 338 27.82 27.70 4.56
CA ASP A 338 27.28 28.81 5.37
C ASP A 338 25.83 29.15 4.99
N GLU A 339 25.47 29.07 3.71
CA GLU A 339 24.09 29.29 3.25
C GLU A 339 23.16 28.14 3.67
N LEU A 340 23.65 26.89 3.65
CA LEU A 340 22.89 25.74 4.14
C LEU A 340 22.62 25.86 5.64
N ILE A 341 23.61 26.30 6.40
CA ILE A 341 23.50 26.60 7.84
C ILE A 341 22.47 27.70 8.08
N ALA A 342 22.55 28.82 7.36
CA ALA A 342 21.60 29.92 7.52
C ALA A 342 20.15 29.47 7.24
N LYS A 343 19.93 28.63 6.22
CA LYS A 343 18.62 28.03 5.93
C LYS A 343 18.15 27.10 7.04
N LEU A 344 19.07 26.33 7.63
CA LEU A 344 18.77 25.44 8.76
C LEU A 344 18.34 26.23 10.00
N GLU A 345 19.08 27.29 10.35
CA GLU A 345 18.75 28.19 11.46
C GLU A 345 17.39 28.86 11.25
N ALA A 346 17.14 29.41 10.06
CA ALA A 346 15.85 30.00 9.71
C ALA A 346 14.68 29.01 9.88
N VAL A 347 14.84 27.76 9.45
CA VAL A 347 13.80 26.74 9.62
C VAL A 347 13.63 26.36 11.09
N LEU A 348 14.70 26.27 11.88
CA LEU A 348 14.61 26.00 13.32
C LEU A 348 13.87 27.11 14.07
N GLU A 349 14.07 28.38 13.71
CA GLU A 349 13.34 29.52 14.28
C GLU A 349 11.82 29.42 14.06
N THR A 350 11.38 28.89 12.91
CA THR A 350 9.94 28.69 12.63
C THR A 350 9.28 27.58 13.46
N LYS A 351 10.05 26.71 14.12
CA LYS A 351 9.51 25.54 14.87
C LYS A 351 9.07 25.87 16.30
N GLY A 352 9.20 27.12 16.73
CA GLY A 352 8.70 27.63 18.01
C GLY A 352 9.72 27.51 19.17
N PRO A 353 9.62 28.37 20.21
CA PRO A 353 10.59 28.42 21.29
C PRO A 353 10.45 27.27 22.31
N PRO A 354 11.58 26.81 22.92
CA PRO A 354 12.93 27.33 22.78
C PRO A 354 13.64 26.79 21.53
N THR A 355 14.13 27.69 20.69
CA THR A 355 14.94 27.33 19.52
C THR A 355 16.37 27.03 19.97
N PRO A 356 16.93 25.84 19.68
CA PRO A 356 18.31 25.55 20.02
C PRO A 356 19.26 26.42 19.19
N LYS A 357 20.21 27.10 19.85
CA LYS A 357 21.29 27.82 19.20
C LYS A 357 22.34 26.83 18.70
N LEU A 358 22.72 26.97 17.43
CA LEU A 358 23.75 26.12 16.82
C LEU A 358 25.14 26.75 17.01
N ALA A 359 26.09 25.93 17.44
CA ALA A 359 27.51 26.24 17.47
C ALA A 359 28.22 25.34 16.46
N ILE A 360 28.65 25.93 15.33
CA ILE A 360 29.29 25.20 14.25
C ILE A 360 30.80 25.29 14.39
N GLU A 361 31.46 24.14 14.42
CA GLU A 361 32.90 24.04 14.52
C GLU A 361 33.44 23.30 13.30
N ILE A 362 34.11 24.02 12.42
CA ILE A 362 34.86 23.45 11.30
C ILE A 362 36.20 22.98 11.87
N LYS A 363 36.42 21.66 11.94
CA LYS A 363 37.64 21.08 12.52
C LYS A 363 38.74 20.82 11.51
N ASP A 364 38.41 20.88 10.22
CA ASP A 364 39.33 20.60 9.13
C ASP A 364 39.27 21.73 8.10
N ASN A 365 40.43 22.32 7.80
CA ASN A 365 40.55 23.41 6.82
C ASN A 365 40.33 22.92 5.37
N THR A 366 40.27 21.60 5.15
CA THR A 366 40.04 20.98 3.84
C THR A 366 38.55 20.79 3.49
N ILE A 367 37.63 21.17 4.40
CA ILE A 367 36.19 21.12 4.14
C ILE A 367 35.85 22.03 2.96
N PRO A 368 35.09 21.54 1.96
CA PRO A 368 34.78 22.33 0.78
C PRO A 368 33.86 23.50 1.15
N LYS A 369 34.04 24.66 0.51
CA LYS A 369 33.15 25.81 0.73
C LYS A 369 31.72 25.55 0.25
N ARG A 370 31.56 24.66 -0.74
CA ARG A 370 30.28 24.34 -1.39
C ARG A 370 30.10 22.83 -1.51
N ILE A 371 28.85 22.39 -1.44
CA ILE A 371 28.45 21.01 -1.65
C ILE A 371 27.29 20.94 -2.63
N THR A 372 27.16 19.82 -3.34
CA THR A 372 26.02 19.52 -4.22
C THR A 372 25.15 18.46 -3.57
N CYS A 373 23.98 18.87 -3.08
CA CYS A 373 23.02 18.02 -2.38
C CYS A 373 21.57 18.48 -2.64
N ASP A 374 20.59 17.65 -2.30
CA ASP A 374 19.21 18.12 -2.23
C ASP A 374 19.01 18.90 -0.92
N ILE A 375 18.98 20.22 -1.05
CA ILE A 375 18.94 21.16 0.06
C ILE A 375 17.75 20.86 0.97
N ASN A 376 16.57 20.59 0.41
CA ASN A 376 15.35 20.38 1.20
C ASN A 376 15.43 19.09 2.02
N HIS A 377 15.90 18.00 1.41
CA HIS A 377 16.06 16.72 2.10
C HIS A 377 17.15 16.79 3.18
N MET A 378 18.24 17.54 2.93
CA MET A 378 19.26 17.79 3.94
C MET A 378 18.68 18.55 5.15
N ILE A 379 17.92 19.63 4.92
CA ILE A 379 17.26 20.38 6.00
C ILE A 379 16.24 19.51 6.76
N GLN A 380 15.44 18.71 6.04
CA GLN A 380 14.48 17.78 6.64
C GLN A 380 15.14 16.69 7.50
N SER A 381 16.42 16.37 7.26
CA SER A 381 17.19 15.44 8.08
C SER A 381 17.84 16.10 9.29
N LEU A 382 18.35 17.33 9.11
CA LEU A 382 19.10 18.05 10.15
C LEU A 382 18.17 18.62 11.22
N VAL A 383 17.01 19.18 10.83
CA VAL A 383 16.06 19.80 11.77
C VAL A 383 15.60 18.82 12.86
N PRO A 384 15.05 17.63 12.54
CA PRO A 384 14.65 16.66 13.56
C PRO A 384 15.84 16.18 14.39
N THR A 385 17.03 16.04 13.77
CA THR A 385 18.23 15.61 14.49
C THR A 385 18.64 16.61 15.56
N ILE A 386 18.60 17.91 15.25
CA ILE A 386 18.97 18.98 16.18
C ILE A 386 17.93 19.12 17.29
N LEU A 387 16.64 19.10 16.95
CA LEU A 387 15.56 19.15 17.93
C LEU A 387 15.58 17.94 18.86
N HIS A 388 15.84 16.75 18.31
CA HIS A 388 16.02 15.55 19.11
C HIS A 388 17.20 15.72 20.08
N THR A 389 18.36 16.15 19.59
CA THR A 389 19.56 16.34 20.41
C THR A 389 19.35 17.39 21.52
N ALA A 390 18.57 18.44 21.27
CA ALA A 390 18.25 19.47 22.25
C ALA A 390 17.34 19.00 23.39
N ASN A 391 16.51 17.98 23.14
CA ASN A 391 15.52 17.47 24.08
C ASN A 391 16.00 16.26 24.92
N LEU A 392 17.26 15.81 24.77
CA LEU A 392 17.76 14.57 25.38
C LEU A 392 17.94 14.61 26.91
N ASP A 393 18.13 15.78 27.52
CA ASP A 393 18.52 15.91 28.95
C ASP A 393 17.38 16.35 29.89
N GLY A 394 16.15 16.57 29.40
CA GLY A 394 15.03 17.07 30.21
C GLY A 394 15.17 18.54 30.65
N SER A 395 16.40 19.07 30.69
CA SER A 395 16.70 20.49 30.55
C SER A 395 16.69 20.85 29.06
N LYS A 396 16.02 21.95 28.71
CA LYS A 396 16.07 22.55 27.37
C LYS A 396 17.51 23.03 27.14
N SER A 397 18.39 22.18 26.61
CA SER A 397 19.74 22.64 26.30
C SER A 397 19.66 23.64 25.16
N GLU A 398 19.97 24.90 25.46
CA GLU A 398 19.89 25.99 24.49
C GLU A 398 20.99 25.94 23.43
N ARG A 399 22.03 25.11 23.58
CA ARG A 399 23.18 25.10 22.68
C ARG A 399 23.52 23.70 22.16
N ILE A 400 23.44 23.54 20.84
CA ILE A 400 23.79 22.33 20.11
C ILE A 400 25.08 22.56 19.35
N ARG A 401 26.02 21.64 19.48
CA ARG A 401 27.30 21.67 18.78
C ARG A 401 27.22 20.80 17.53
N MET A 402 27.60 21.36 16.39
CA MET A 402 27.75 20.65 15.13
C MET A 402 29.21 20.76 14.67
N GLN A 403 29.93 19.65 14.67
CA GLN A 403 31.32 19.61 14.22
C GLN A 403 31.43 18.98 12.83
N LEU A 404 32.13 19.65 11.93
CA LEU A 404 32.34 19.17 10.57
C LEU A 404 33.79 18.67 10.42
N TYR A 405 33.94 17.53 9.76
CA TYR A 405 35.23 16.91 9.42
C TYR A 405 35.23 16.44 7.97
N THR A 406 36.39 16.48 7.31
CA THR A 406 36.58 15.83 6.00
C THR A 406 36.77 14.33 6.19
N THR A 407 36.14 13.53 5.33
CA THR A 407 36.27 12.07 5.28
C THR A 407 35.97 11.58 3.86
N GLN A 408 35.84 10.27 3.68
CA GLN A 408 35.45 9.66 2.41
C GLN A 408 34.32 8.66 2.61
N LEU A 409 33.45 8.53 1.60
CA LEU A 409 32.51 7.43 1.47
C LEU A 409 33.09 6.41 0.48
N LYS A 410 33.13 5.15 0.91
CA LYS A 410 33.68 4.05 0.14
C LYS A 410 32.60 3.03 -0.16
N TYR A 411 32.48 2.63 -1.42
CA TYR A 411 31.56 1.58 -1.85
C TYR A 411 32.29 0.50 -2.63
N THR A 412 31.93 -0.74 -2.34
CA THR A 412 32.47 -1.92 -3.03
C THR A 412 31.48 -2.40 -4.07
N GLN A 413 31.94 -2.57 -5.29
CA GLN A 413 31.19 -3.21 -6.36
C GLN A 413 31.80 -4.61 -6.60
N LYS A 414 30.95 -5.63 -6.54
CA LYS A 414 31.37 -7.02 -6.79
C LYS A 414 31.22 -7.28 -8.28
N ASN A 415 32.33 -7.53 -8.98
CA ASN A 415 32.29 -8.01 -10.36
C ASN A 415 31.95 -9.52 -10.31
N THR A 416 30.74 -9.88 -10.72
CA THR A 416 30.27 -11.27 -10.69
C THR A 416 30.81 -12.09 -11.85
N ARG A 417 31.25 -11.46 -12.95
CA ARG A 417 31.65 -12.16 -14.20
C ARG A 417 33.04 -12.78 -14.16
N THR A 418 34.00 -12.22 -13.44
CA THR A 418 35.41 -12.66 -13.49
C THR A 418 35.91 -13.33 -12.21
N GLY A 419 35.07 -13.39 -11.16
CA GLY A 419 35.45 -13.94 -9.85
C GLY A 419 36.63 -13.22 -9.17
N THR A 420 37.10 -12.10 -9.72
CA THR A 420 38.34 -11.42 -9.31
C THR A 420 38.15 -9.91 -9.16
N SER A 421 38.57 -9.43 -7.98
CA SER A 421 38.63 -8.05 -7.48
C SER A 421 37.30 -7.27 -7.38
N HIS A 422 37.04 -6.74 -6.18
CA HIS A 422 36.04 -5.71 -5.96
C HIS A 422 36.55 -4.37 -6.51
N SER A 423 35.80 -3.71 -7.39
CA SER A 423 36.09 -2.32 -7.72
C SER A 423 35.64 -1.44 -6.55
N GLU A 424 36.58 -0.66 -6.02
CA GLU A 424 36.31 0.27 -4.93
C GLU A 424 36.06 1.68 -5.49
N MET A 425 34.95 2.28 -5.09
CA MET A 425 34.61 3.65 -5.43
C MET A 425 34.71 4.53 -4.18
N ASN A 426 35.63 5.50 -4.22
CA ASN A 426 35.86 6.43 -3.12
C ASN A 426 35.36 7.83 -3.51
N PHE A 427 34.57 8.45 -2.63
CA PHE A 427 34.02 9.78 -2.83
C PHE A 427 34.34 10.66 -1.63
N PRO A 428 34.78 11.90 -1.84
CA PRO A 428 35.02 12.82 -0.74
C PRO A 428 33.68 13.19 -0.06
N ALA A 429 33.69 13.28 1.26
CA ALA A 429 32.51 13.43 2.09
C ALA A 429 32.76 14.30 3.34
N ILE A 430 31.68 14.86 3.89
CA ILE A 430 31.69 15.62 5.13
C ILE A 430 31.03 14.77 6.22
N ALA A 431 31.75 14.56 7.32
CA ALA A 431 31.20 14.00 8.55
C ALA A 431 30.66 15.12 9.45
N LEU A 432 29.39 15.06 9.79
CA LEU A 432 28.70 15.94 10.73
C LEU A 432 28.48 15.20 12.05
N VAL A 433 29.13 15.67 13.11
CA VAL A 433 28.90 15.20 14.49
C VAL A 433 28.01 16.18 15.20
N ILE A 434 26.81 15.74 15.59
CA ILE A 434 25.80 16.57 16.25
C ILE A 434 25.67 16.10 17.71
N SER A 435 25.94 17.00 18.64
CA SER A 435 25.90 16.72 20.08
C SER A 435 25.37 17.91 20.88
N ASN A 436 25.05 17.68 22.15
CA ASN A 436 24.87 18.77 23.10
C ASN A 436 26.22 19.50 23.29
N ALA A 437 26.21 20.82 23.47
CA ALA A 437 27.42 21.58 23.73
C ALA A 437 28.12 21.18 25.05
N THR A 438 27.40 20.53 25.98
CA THR A 438 27.96 20.01 27.24
C THR A 438 28.53 18.61 27.11
N THR A 439 28.37 17.92 25.97
CA THR A 439 28.88 16.56 25.79
C THR A 439 30.42 16.52 25.86
N PRO A 440 31.03 15.70 26.73
CA PRO A 440 32.48 15.57 26.81
C PRO A 440 33.10 15.09 25.49
N LEU A 441 34.27 15.62 25.11
CA LEU A 441 34.97 15.26 23.87
C LEU A 441 35.24 13.75 23.75
N MET A 442 35.52 13.09 24.86
CA MET A 442 35.75 11.65 24.95
C MET A 442 34.50 10.79 24.63
N MET A 443 33.29 11.37 24.62
CA MET A 443 32.06 10.72 24.19
C MET A 443 31.76 10.92 22.69
N LEU A 444 32.53 11.77 22.00
CA LEU A 444 32.35 12.00 20.57
C LEU A 444 32.81 10.77 19.76
N PRO A 445 32.12 10.45 18.66
CA PRO A 445 32.54 9.37 17.78
C PRO A 445 33.90 9.70 17.18
N LYS A 446 34.82 8.72 17.18
CA LYS A 446 36.08 8.84 16.43
C LYS A 446 35.76 8.90 14.93
N ILE A 447 36.26 9.92 14.26
CA ILE A 447 36.11 10.09 12.82
C ILE A 447 37.04 9.12 12.10
N LYS A 448 36.51 8.41 11.10
CA LYS A 448 37.27 7.49 10.26
C LYS A 448 37.77 8.22 9.02
N ASN A 449 38.88 7.72 8.45
CA ASN A 449 39.39 8.20 7.17
C ASN A 449 38.38 7.96 6.04
N HIS A 450 37.70 6.81 6.10
CA HIS A 450 36.61 6.47 5.21
C HIS A 450 35.49 5.73 5.97
N TYR A 451 34.29 5.84 5.43
CA TYR A 451 33.11 5.12 5.88
C TYR A 451 32.62 4.23 4.74
N GLU A 452 32.55 2.94 5.01
CA GLU A 452 31.95 1.96 4.12
C GLU A 452 30.43 1.96 4.31
N ASP A 453 29.71 1.28 3.42
CA ASP A 453 28.24 1.22 3.32
C ASP A 453 27.50 1.27 4.69
N ILE A 454 26.29 1.83 4.65
CA ILE A 454 25.35 2.42 5.63
C ILE A 454 24.97 1.52 6.84
N THR A 455 25.82 0.60 7.28
CA THR A 455 25.51 -0.45 8.26
C THR A 455 26.59 -0.74 9.29
N GLU A 456 27.67 0.04 9.43
CA GLU A 456 28.42 0.02 10.69
C GLU A 456 27.51 0.53 11.83
N GLY A 457 26.89 -0.40 12.56
CA GLY A 457 25.88 -0.13 13.59
C GLY A 457 24.60 -0.94 13.47
N ARG A 458 24.43 -1.72 12.40
CA ARG A 458 23.47 -2.83 12.32
C ARG A 458 24.25 -4.12 12.10
N ASP A 459 24.84 -4.63 13.17
CA ASP A 459 24.86 -6.08 13.30
C ASP A 459 23.41 -6.54 13.09
N LEU A 460 23.20 -7.48 12.17
CA LEU A 460 21.94 -8.19 11.92
C LEU A 460 21.51 -9.00 13.15
N LYS A 461 21.34 -8.36 14.31
CA LYS A 461 20.65 -8.87 15.48
C LYS A 461 19.30 -8.16 15.54
N TRP A 462 18.40 -8.57 14.65
CA TRP A 462 16.96 -8.25 14.71
C TRP A 462 16.29 -8.79 16.00
N HIS A 463 17.04 -9.53 16.82
CA HIS A 463 16.63 -10.00 18.12
C HIS A 463 17.42 -9.29 19.21
N ASN A 464 16.88 -8.17 19.73
CA ASN A 464 16.64 -8.01 21.16
C ASN A 464 16.11 -6.61 21.51
N SER A 465 15.17 -6.60 22.46
CA SER A 465 14.60 -5.47 23.20
C SER A 465 13.47 -4.66 22.53
N HIS A 466 12.25 -5.19 22.64
CA HIS A 466 10.98 -4.44 22.59
C HIS A 466 10.68 -3.78 23.94
N THR A 467 11.54 -2.90 24.42
CA THR A 467 11.22 -2.08 25.58
C THR A 467 11.71 -0.65 25.34
N ASN A 468 10.74 0.22 25.01
CA ASN A 468 10.85 1.67 24.78
C ASN A 468 11.17 2.12 23.35
N ALA A 469 10.15 2.55 22.58
CA ALA A 469 10.09 3.86 21.91
C ALA A 469 9.13 3.89 20.69
N GLU A 470 7.84 4.14 20.91
CA GLU A 470 6.87 4.30 19.80
C GLU A 470 6.92 5.70 19.14
N HIS A 471 7.39 6.75 19.83
CA HIS A 471 7.52 8.10 19.25
C HIS A 471 8.79 8.33 18.41
N ILE A 472 9.80 7.46 18.51
CA ILE A 472 11.10 7.60 17.80
C ILE A 472 11.02 7.08 16.36
N HIS A 473 9.93 6.41 15.96
CA HIS A 473 9.92 5.63 14.73
C HIS A 473 9.74 6.44 13.45
N VAL A 474 9.09 7.61 13.49
CA VAL A 474 8.80 8.43 12.30
C VAL A 474 9.98 9.34 11.96
N GLU A 475 10.48 10.12 12.92
CA GLU A 475 11.61 11.04 12.72
C GLU A 475 12.89 10.29 12.32
N LYS A 476 13.16 9.16 12.97
CA LYS A 476 14.26 8.26 12.62
C LYS A 476 14.19 7.80 11.16
N ARG A 477 12.99 7.44 10.68
CA ARG A 477 12.79 7.02 9.27
C ARG A 477 13.04 8.16 8.29
N VAL A 478 12.63 9.39 8.62
CA VAL A 478 12.89 10.57 7.78
C VAL A 478 14.39 10.83 7.65
N ILE A 479 15.12 10.80 8.77
CA ILE A 479 16.58 10.99 8.77
C ILE A 479 17.28 9.87 7.98
N GLU A 480 16.93 8.60 8.24
CA GLU A 480 17.50 7.46 7.50
C GLU A 480 17.29 7.58 6.00
N ARG A 481 16.06 7.92 5.57
CA ARG A 481 15.72 8.05 4.15
C ARG A 481 16.49 9.17 3.47
N ALA A 482 16.57 10.34 4.11
CA ALA A 482 17.27 11.49 3.54
C ALA A 482 18.77 11.22 3.38
N ILE A 483 19.43 10.64 4.38
CA ILE A 483 20.87 10.33 4.29
C ILE A 483 21.14 9.23 3.26
N ARG A 484 20.32 8.17 3.23
CA ARG A 484 20.47 7.09 2.23
C ARG A 484 20.26 7.55 0.80
N ALA A 485 19.27 8.41 0.56
CA ALA A 485 19.04 8.96 -0.78
C ALA A 485 20.28 9.73 -1.27
N HIS A 486 21.02 10.37 -0.35
CA HIS A 486 22.31 11.01 -0.63
C HIS A 486 23.50 10.04 -0.67
N TYR A 487 23.26 8.73 -0.65
CA TYR A 487 24.27 7.68 -0.51
C TYR A 487 25.09 7.78 0.79
N GLY A 488 24.70 8.61 1.75
CA GLY A 488 25.49 8.89 2.95
C GLY A 488 25.48 7.78 4.00
N TYR A 489 26.39 7.89 4.97
CA TYR A 489 26.48 7.01 6.13
C TYR A 489 25.83 7.68 7.36
N LEU A 490 25.16 6.89 8.20
CA LEU A 490 24.45 7.38 9.37
C LEU A 490 24.66 6.44 10.57
N ARG A 491 25.06 7.02 11.71
CA ARG A 491 25.16 6.33 12.99
C ARG A 491 24.28 7.01 14.03
N PHE A 492 23.21 6.32 14.41
CA PHE A 492 22.36 6.74 15.52
C PHE A 492 23.07 6.57 16.87
N PRO A 493 22.70 7.38 17.86
CA PRO A 493 23.21 7.22 19.21
C PRO A 493 22.68 5.92 19.85
N ILE A 494 23.59 5.07 20.32
CA ILE A 494 23.25 3.79 21.00
C ILE A 494 22.68 4.04 22.41
N ALA A 495 22.95 5.21 22.99
CA ALA A 495 22.46 5.63 24.30
C ALA A 495 21.97 7.09 24.24
N ARG A 496 21.02 7.46 25.11
CA ARG A 496 20.36 8.79 25.14
C ARG A 496 21.30 10.00 25.20
N LYS A 497 22.58 9.83 25.56
CA LYS A 497 23.57 10.92 25.67
C LYS A 497 24.71 10.85 24.66
N ARG A 498 24.62 9.98 23.66
CA ARG A 498 25.66 9.87 22.63
C ARG A 498 25.37 10.81 21.45
N PRO A 499 26.41 11.38 20.81
CA PRO A 499 26.25 12.17 19.59
C PRO A 499 25.75 11.35 18.41
N MET A 500 25.07 12.02 17.49
CA MET A 500 24.76 11.46 16.17
C MET A 500 25.90 11.77 15.20
N LEU A 501 26.20 10.83 14.31
CA LEU A 501 27.16 11.02 13.21
C LEU A 501 26.45 10.80 11.88
N MET A 502 26.51 11.81 11.02
CA MET A 502 26.05 11.76 9.63
C MET A 502 27.25 11.98 8.72
N VAL A 503 27.33 11.26 7.60
CA VAL A 503 28.39 11.45 6.60
C VAL A 503 27.72 11.57 5.24
N VAL A 504 27.93 12.67 4.54
CA VAL A 504 27.31 12.95 3.24
C VAL A 504 28.36 13.30 2.20
N PRO A 505 28.20 12.90 0.94
CA PRO A 505 29.18 13.19 -0.10
C PRO A 505 29.25 14.69 -0.39
N HIS A 506 30.42 15.18 -0.79
CA HIS A 506 30.59 16.57 -1.28
C HIS A 506 29.70 16.84 -2.48
N ASN A 507 29.53 15.84 -3.35
CA ASN A 507 28.72 15.95 -4.54
C ASN A 507 27.95 14.64 -4.76
N VAL A 508 26.66 14.66 -4.43
CA VAL A 508 25.77 13.51 -4.59
C VAL A 508 25.57 13.11 -6.07
N VAL A 509 25.70 14.07 -7.00
CA VAL A 509 25.59 13.79 -8.44
C VAL A 509 26.76 12.92 -8.89
N ASN A 510 27.98 13.20 -8.43
CA ASN A 510 29.14 12.38 -8.75
C ASN A 510 29.00 10.94 -8.24
N VAL A 511 28.47 10.76 -7.02
CA VAL A 511 28.20 9.42 -6.47
C VAL A 511 27.14 8.72 -7.31
N ARG A 512 25.99 9.36 -7.55
CA ARG A 512 24.90 8.79 -8.34
C ARG A 512 25.35 8.41 -9.74
N ASP A 513 26.09 9.29 -10.40
CA ASP A 513 26.53 9.07 -11.77
C ASP A 513 27.54 7.92 -11.79
N ALA A 514 28.50 7.85 -10.85
CA ALA A 514 29.43 6.72 -10.73
C ALA A 514 28.75 5.37 -10.44
N MET A 515 27.67 5.36 -9.64
CA MET A 515 26.89 4.14 -9.36
C MET A 515 26.21 3.55 -10.60
N ILE A 516 26.00 4.36 -11.65
CA ILE A 516 25.34 3.94 -12.89
C ILE A 516 26.29 3.98 -14.10
N SER A 517 27.36 4.77 -14.08
CA SER A 517 28.28 4.97 -15.22
C SER A 517 29.26 3.82 -15.40
N ASN A 518 29.53 3.04 -14.34
CA ASN A 518 30.40 1.86 -14.40
C ASN A 518 29.69 0.63 -14.99
N ILE A 519 28.42 0.75 -15.37
CA ILE A 519 27.65 -0.31 -16.01
C ILE A 519 27.97 -0.27 -17.50
N GLY A 520 28.89 -1.13 -17.93
CA GLY A 520 29.43 -1.11 -19.29
C GLY A 520 28.36 -1.32 -20.37
N PRO A 521 28.26 -0.44 -21.39
CA PRO A 521 27.45 -0.71 -22.55
C PRO A 521 28.18 -1.72 -23.44
N LEU A 522 27.92 -3.00 -23.22
CA LEU A 522 28.36 -4.05 -24.14
C LEU A 522 27.33 -4.13 -25.28
N ASN A 523 27.53 -3.26 -26.28
CA ASN A 523 26.78 -3.27 -27.53
C ASN A 523 27.10 -4.56 -28.30
N ALA A 524 26.39 -5.64 -27.95
CA ALA A 524 26.34 -6.82 -28.79
C ALA A 524 25.63 -6.46 -30.11
N PRO A 525 26.07 -7.02 -31.25
CA PRO A 525 25.40 -6.80 -32.52
C PRO A 525 23.94 -7.29 -32.43
N ILE A 526 23.01 -6.41 -32.79
CA ILE A 526 21.57 -6.69 -32.81
C ILE A 526 20.97 -6.09 -34.08
N THR A 527 20.02 -6.80 -34.69
CA THR A 527 19.31 -6.33 -35.89
C THR A 527 18.10 -5.48 -35.51
N GLN A 528 17.69 -4.55 -36.38
CA GLN A 528 16.48 -3.74 -36.12
C GLN A 528 15.23 -4.61 -35.94
N LYS A 529 15.09 -5.67 -36.74
CA LYS A 529 13.98 -6.62 -36.62
C LYS A 529 13.91 -7.25 -35.23
N GLU A 530 15.05 -7.60 -34.67
CA GLU A 530 15.11 -8.17 -33.33
C GLU A 530 14.81 -7.14 -32.24
N ILE A 531 15.26 -5.90 -32.43
CA ILE A 531 14.87 -4.78 -31.55
C ILE A 531 13.34 -4.66 -31.53
N ASP A 532 12.70 -4.59 -32.70
CA ASP A 532 11.25 -4.42 -32.79
C ASP A 532 10.49 -5.57 -32.11
N GLN A 533 10.90 -6.82 -32.37
CA GLN A 533 10.30 -8.01 -31.74
C GLN A 533 10.51 -8.03 -30.22
N SER A 534 11.71 -7.69 -29.76
CA SER A 534 12.02 -7.66 -28.33
C SER A 534 11.21 -6.60 -27.57
N ILE A 535 10.96 -5.44 -28.21
CA ILE A 535 10.16 -4.36 -27.64
C ILE A 535 8.70 -4.78 -27.56
N GLU A 536 8.17 -5.45 -28.58
CA GLU A 536 6.80 -5.96 -28.57
C GLU A 536 6.57 -6.93 -27.40
N VAL A 537 7.48 -7.90 -27.24
CA VAL A 537 7.44 -8.86 -26.11
C VAL A 537 7.54 -8.11 -24.78
N PHE A 538 8.48 -7.17 -24.67
CA PHE A 538 8.70 -6.39 -23.47
C PHE A 538 7.45 -5.59 -23.05
N VAL A 539 6.83 -4.88 -23.99
CA VAL A 539 5.63 -4.06 -23.75
C VAL A 539 4.45 -4.95 -23.37
N LYS A 540 4.30 -6.11 -24.02
CA LYS A 540 3.26 -7.09 -23.68
C LYS A 540 3.43 -7.59 -22.24
N SER A 541 4.63 -8.01 -21.85
CA SER A 541 4.92 -8.48 -20.49
C SER A 541 4.75 -7.37 -19.45
N TYR A 542 5.20 -6.14 -19.75
CA TYR A 542 4.99 -4.97 -18.91
C TYR A 542 3.49 -4.74 -18.63
N ASN A 543 2.66 -4.69 -19.68
CA ASN A 543 1.23 -4.48 -19.53
C ASN A 543 0.57 -5.61 -18.73
N GLN A 544 0.99 -6.86 -18.96
CA GLN A 544 0.49 -8.01 -18.22
C GLN A 544 0.84 -7.94 -16.74
N ILE A 545 2.08 -7.58 -16.37
CA ILE A 545 2.49 -7.39 -14.98
C ILE A 545 1.58 -6.37 -14.29
N LEU A 546 1.32 -5.23 -14.93
CA LEU A 546 0.45 -4.19 -14.38
C LEU A 546 -1.02 -4.60 -14.27
N GLU A 547 -1.48 -5.50 -15.15
CA GLU A 547 -2.86 -6.01 -15.10
C GLU A 547 -3.04 -7.04 -13.99
N ILE A 548 -2.05 -7.93 -13.77
CA ILE A 548 -2.21 -9.11 -12.92
C ILE A 548 -1.64 -8.95 -11.51
N SER A 549 -0.77 -7.98 -11.28
CA SER A 549 -0.15 -7.73 -9.97
C SER A 549 -0.62 -6.44 -9.32
N GLU A 550 -0.52 -6.35 -7.99
CA GLU A 550 -0.75 -5.10 -7.24
C GLU A 550 0.46 -4.13 -7.30
N ALA A 551 1.35 -4.31 -8.28
CA ALA A 551 2.52 -3.46 -8.44
C ALA A 551 2.14 -2.03 -8.79
N ARG A 552 2.79 -1.09 -8.10
CA ARG A 552 2.65 0.33 -8.39
C ARG A 552 3.30 0.61 -9.74
N ARG A 553 2.50 1.09 -10.69
CA ARG A 553 2.94 1.44 -12.05
C ARG A 553 4.23 2.25 -12.04
N ALA A 554 4.32 3.29 -11.22
CA ALA A 554 5.49 4.16 -11.18
C ALA A 554 6.78 3.47 -10.74
N VAL A 555 6.69 2.49 -9.82
CA VAL A 555 7.86 1.72 -9.37
C VAL A 555 8.31 0.77 -10.47
N ILE A 556 7.36 0.11 -11.15
CA ILE A 556 7.68 -0.73 -12.30
C ILE A 556 8.30 0.09 -13.43
N ASP A 557 7.74 1.27 -13.73
CA ASP A 557 8.28 2.19 -14.74
C ASP A 557 9.74 2.54 -14.43
N GLU A 558 10.04 2.93 -13.19
CA GLU A 558 11.40 3.26 -12.76
C GLU A 558 12.36 2.08 -12.92
N ILE A 559 11.99 0.89 -12.42
CA ILE A 559 12.85 -0.28 -12.47
C ILE A 559 13.08 -0.71 -13.92
N VAL A 560 12.05 -0.73 -14.75
CA VAL A 560 12.14 -1.08 -16.18
C VAL A 560 13.12 -0.19 -16.93
N LEU A 561 13.20 1.09 -16.57
CA LEU A 561 14.14 2.01 -17.18
C LEU A 561 15.56 1.74 -16.75
N LEU A 562 15.74 1.48 -15.46
CA LEU A 562 17.01 1.03 -14.93
C LEU A 562 17.43 -0.26 -15.63
N THR A 563 16.51 -1.21 -15.81
CA THR A 563 16.72 -2.46 -16.54
C THR A 563 17.22 -2.23 -17.95
N ARG A 564 16.56 -1.35 -18.71
CA ARG A 564 16.97 -1.05 -20.08
C ARG A 564 18.31 -0.34 -20.15
N ARG A 565 18.56 0.60 -19.22
CA ARG A 565 19.82 1.36 -19.13
C ARG A 565 20.99 0.45 -18.77
N CYS A 566 20.82 -0.43 -17.80
CA CYS A 566 21.90 -1.26 -17.28
C CYS A 566 22.20 -2.46 -18.18
N TYR A 567 21.19 -3.12 -18.75
CA TYR A 567 21.42 -4.27 -19.61
C TYR A 567 21.77 -3.91 -21.06
N GLY A 568 21.32 -2.76 -21.57
CA GLY A 568 21.46 -2.45 -22.99
C GLY A 568 20.97 -3.61 -23.87
N PHE A 569 21.81 -4.08 -24.79
CA PHE A 569 21.54 -5.22 -25.67
C PHE A 569 22.29 -6.51 -25.27
N GLN A 570 22.72 -6.60 -24.02
CA GLN A 570 23.39 -7.81 -23.52
C GLN A 570 22.46 -9.02 -23.54
N ARG A 571 23.04 -10.20 -23.79
CA ARG A 571 22.33 -11.47 -23.84
C ARG A 571 22.66 -12.36 -22.65
N HIS A 572 21.68 -13.15 -22.27
CA HIS A 572 21.86 -14.31 -21.40
C HIS A 572 22.32 -15.52 -22.21
N SER A 573 22.84 -16.56 -21.54
CA SER A 573 23.18 -17.85 -22.16
C SER A 573 21.99 -18.52 -22.85
N SER A 574 20.75 -18.17 -22.50
CA SER A 574 19.53 -18.61 -23.20
C SER A 574 19.30 -17.94 -24.56
N GLY A 575 20.21 -17.07 -25.01
CA GLY A 575 20.10 -16.30 -26.26
C GLY A 575 19.18 -15.08 -26.16
N GLN A 576 18.36 -14.98 -25.11
CA GLN A 576 17.46 -13.85 -24.87
C GLN A 576 18.21 -12.60 -24.42
N LEU A 577 17.72 -11.43 -24.84
CA LEU A 577 18.18 -10.14 -24.31
C LEU A 577 17.84 -10.04 -22.82
N LEU A 578 18.79 -9.59 -22.01
CA LEU A 578 18.65 -9.58 -20.55
C LEU A 578 17.44 -8.77 -20.07
N TYR A 579 17.09 -7.67 -20.73
CA TYR A 579 15.89 -6.91 -20.37
C TYR A 579 14.58 -7.65 -20.71
N VAL A 580 14.54 -8.42 -21.80
CA VAL A 580 13.39 -9.27 -22.16
C VAL A 580 13.27 -10.43 -21.18
N ARG A 581 14.40 -11.08 -20.87
CA ARG A 581 14.47 -12.15 -19.88
C ARG A 581 13.97 -11.67 -18.53
N SER A 582 14.49 -10.53 -18.04
CA SER A 582 14.14 -9.99 -16.73
C SER A 582 12.65 -9.69 -16.60
N ILE A 583 12.03 -9.04 -17.60
CA ILE A 583 10.59 -8.76 -17.55
C ILE A 583 9.73 -10.02 -17.73
N GLY A 584 10.20 -10.99 -18.52
CA GLY A 584 9.53 -12.27 -18.70
C GLY A 584 9.50 -13.12 -17.43
N ILE A 585 10.60 -13.13 -16.67
CA ILE A 585 10.64 -13.78 -15.35
C ILE A 585 9.73 -13.03 -14.37
N ALA A 586 9.77 -11.70 -14.36
CA ALA A 586 8.90 -10.88 -13.52
C ALA A 586 7.41 -11.11 -13.82
N GLN A 587 7.05 -11.35 -15.08
CA GLN A 587 5.71 -11.74 -15.47
C GLN A 587 5.32 -13.09 -14.87
N LEU A 588 6.18 -14.12 -14.95
CA LEU A 588 5.90 -15.42 -14.32
C LEU A 588 5.72 -15.30 -12.80
N VAL A 589 6.59 -14.51 -12.15
CA VAL A 589 6.48 -14.23 -10.72
C VAL A 589 5.17 -13.51 -10.40
N ALA A 590 4.75 -12.53 -11.22
CA ALA A 590 3.47 -11.84 -11.07
C ALA A 590 2.29 -12.80 -11.27
N GLU A 591 2.38 -13.77 -12.19
CA GLU A 591 1.35 -14.79 -12.39
C GLU A 591 1.19 -15.69 -11.16
N TRP A 592 2.31 -16.05 -10.51
CA TRP A 592 2.36 -16.94 -9.35
C TRP A 592 2.06 -16.24 -8.02
N ILE A 593 2.46 -14.97 -7.89
CA ILE A 593 2.36 -14.16 -6.67
C ILE A 593 1.69 -12.81 -6.98
N ARG A 594 0.38 -12.81 -7.24
CA ARG A 594 -0.36 -11.63 -7.69
C ARG A 594 -0.54 -10.52 -6.65
N PHE A 595 -0.73 -10.91 -5.39
CA PHE A 595 -1.12 -9.99 -4.30
C PHE A 595 0.07 -9.28 -3.65
N TYR A 596 1.31 -9.63 -4.01
CA TYR A 596 2.50 -9.08 -3.40
C TYR A 596 3.41 -8.52 -4.48
N PRO A 597 3.56 -7.20 -4.55
CA PRO A 597 4.37 -6.57 -5.59
C PRO A 597 5.88 -6.67 -5.31
N GLU A 598 6.30 -6.92 -4.08
CA GLU A 598 7.72 -6.95 -3.70
C GLU A 598 8.52 -8.02 -4.46
N PRO A 599 8.06 -9.28 -4.61
CA PRO A 599 8.73 -10.27 -5.44
C PRO A 599 8.90 -9.83 -6.90
N VAL A 600 7.94 -9.09 -7.46
CA VAL A 600 8.04 -8.56 -8.84
C VAL A 600 9.15 -7.50 -8.93
N TYR A 601 9.19 -6.55 -8.00
CA TYR A 601 10.26 -5.55 -7.93
C TYR A 601 11.62 -6.20 -7.75
N VAL A 602 11.73 -7.14 -6.81
CA VAL A 602 12.98 -7.85 -6.51
C VAL A 602 13.44 -8.64 -7.72
N THR A 603 12.54 -9.32 -8.44
CA THR A 603 12.85 -10.07 -9.68
C THR A 603 13.49 -9.18 -10.75
N LEU A 604 12.97 -7.96 -10.91
CA LEU A 604 13.53 -7.00 -11.86
C LEU A 604 14.86 -6.40 -11.38
N LEU A 605 15.07 -6.29 -10.05
CA LEU A 605 16.25 -5.64 -9.46
C LEU A 605 17.45 -6.56 -9.23
N TYR A 606 17.25 -7.79 -8.74
CA TYR A 606 18.37 -8.68 -8.40
C TYR A 606 19.22 -9.04 -9.63
N GLY A 607 18.57 -9.20 -10.79
CA GLY A 607 19.28 -9.45 -12.04
C GLY A 607 20.20 -8.29 -12.43
N LEU A 608 19.85 -7.04 -12.08
CA LEU A 608 20.70 -5.89 -12.39
C LEU A 608 21.99 -5.91 -11.57
N VAL A 609 21.89 -6.34 -10.32
CA VAL A 609 23.06 -6.56 -9.46
C VAL A 609 23.89 -7.72 -10.00
N HIS A 610 23.25 -8.80 -10.45
CA HIS A 610 23.95 -10.02 -10.86
C HIS A 610 24.58 -9.94 -12.26
N TYR A 611 23.88 -9.40 -13.25
CA TYR A 611 24.28 -9.42 -14.66
C TYR A 611 24.76 -8.07 -15.20
N ALA A 612 24.43 -6.96 -14.53
CA ALA A 612 24.85 -5.62 -14.94
C ALA A 612 25.76 -4.93 -13.91
N ASP A 613 26.26 -5.69 -12.92
CA ASP A 613 27.14 -5.22 -11.85
C ASP A 613 26.61 -3.98 -11.10
N LEU A 614 25.28 -3.79 -11.06
CA LEU A 614 24.69 -2.67 -10.32
C LEU A 614 25.04 -2.79 -8.83
N PRO A 615 25.68 -1.80 -8.20
CA PRO A 615 26.07 -1.91 -6.80
C PRO A 615 24.86 -2.09 -5.86
N LEU A 616 24.97 -2.97 -4.86
CA LEU A 616 23.91 -3.13 -3.83
C LEU A 616 23.60 -1.84 -3.08
N SER A 617 24.59 -0.95 -2.94
CA SER A 617 24.43 0.40 -2.39
C SER A 617 23.46 1.25 -3.21
N TYR A 618 23.35 1.04 -4.52
CA TYR A 618 22.33 1.68 -5.36
C TYR A 618 20.93 1.23 -4.96
N ILE A 619 20.72 -0.07 -4.78
CA ILE A 619 19.42 -0.62 -4.37
C ILE A 619 19.02 -0.05 -3.00
N LYS A 620 19.96 -0.03 -2.06
CA LYS A 620 19.77 0.48 -0.69
C LYS A 620 19.42 1.97 -0.63
N ALA A 621 19.95 2.76 -1.55
CA ALA A 621 19.74 4.20 -1.62
C ALA A 621 18.39 4.58 -2.25
N ASN A 622 17.93 3.82 -3.24
CA ASN A 622 16.76 4.18 -4.06
C ASN A 622 15.48 3.39 -3.71
N TYR A 623 15.60 2.23 -3.05
CA TYR A 623 14.46 1.38 -2.69
C TYR A 623 14.34 1.18 -1.18
N ASP A 624 13.15 0.77 -0.73
CA ASP A 624 12.92 0.47 0.68
C ASP A 624 13.84 -0.63 1.19
N LEU A 625 14.19 -0.58 2.49
CA LEU A 625 15.13 -1.52 3.11
C LEU A 625 14.68 -2.98 2.98
N ASN A 626 13.38 -3.23 2.94
CA ASN A 626 12.82 -4.56 2.73
C ASN A 626 13.15 -5.08 1.32
N ILE A 627 13.09 -4.22 0.29
CA ILE A 627 13.47 -4.59 -1.08
C ILE A 627 14.98 -4.84 -1.17
N TYR A 628 15.78 -3.96 -0.55
CA TYR A 628 17.23 -4.17 -0.46
C TYR A 628 17.59 -5.52 0.18
N SER A 629 17.05 -5.80 1.38
CA SER A 629 17.31 -7.04 2.10
C SER A 629 16.85 -8.26 1.31
N PHE A 630 15.72 -8.16 0.62
CA PHE A 630 15.19 -9.25 -0.17
C PHE A 630 16.03 -9.49 -1.43
N VAL A 631 16.51 -8.45 -2.12
CA VAL A 631 17.49 -8.58 -3.22
C VAL A 631 18.77 -9.26 -2.72
N GLU A 632 19.30 -8.84 -1.56
CA GLU A 632 20.48 -9.44 -0.94
C GLU A 632 20.26 -10.92 -0.63
N ASN A 633 19.10 -11.28 -0.08
CA ASN A 633 18.74 -12.67 0.21
C ASN A 633 18.59 -13.53 -1.07
N VAL A 634 18.01 -13.00 -2.15
CA VAL A 634 17.91 -13.71 -3.45
C VAL A 634 19.30 -13.95 -4.06
N LEU A 635 20.23 -13.01 -3.88
CA LEU A 635 21.61 -13.12 -4.34
C LEU A 635 22.47 -14.07 -3.48
N ALA A 636 22.17 -14.18 -2.19
CA ALA A 636 22.90 -15.05 -1.26
C ALA A 636 22.64 -16.54 -1.49
N VAL A 637 21.51 -16.89 -2.10
CA VAL A 637 21.20 -18.26 -2.52
C VAL A 637 22.09 -18.65 -3.70
N ASN A 638 23.17 -19.35 -3.38
CA ASN A 638 24.19 -19.81 -4.34
C ASN A 638 23.92 -21.23 -4.88
N ASP A 639 23.27 -22.10 -4.10
CA ASP A 639 22.90 -23.46 -4.52
C ASP A 639 21.39 -23.69 -4.39
N ARG A 640 20.86 -24.68 -5.11
CA ARG A 640 19.40 -24.91 -5.15
C ARG A 640 18.88 -25.72 -3.97
N GLN A 641 19.75 -26.46 -3.30
CA GLN A 641 19.41 -27.18 -2.07
C GLN A 641 19.21 -26.24 -0.88
N SER A 642 19.93 -25.11 -0.81
CA SER A 642 19.70 -24.07 0.21
C SER A 642 18.38 -23.31 0.04
N MET A 643 17.63 -23.54 -1.05
CA MET A 643 16.31 -22.95 -1.25
C MET A 643 15.19 -23.62 -0.47
N GLU A 644 15.43 -24.75 0.20
CA GLU A 644 14.41 -25.38 1.04
C GLU A 644 13.98 -24.39 2.15
N PRO A 645 12.69 -23.96 2.17
CA PRO A 645 12.19 -23.11 3.23
C PRO A 645 12.40 -23.79 4.58
N CYS A 646 13.17 -23.14 5.47
CA CYS A 646 13.50 -23.67 6.78
C CYS A 646 12.22 -23.81 7.60
N GLY A 647 11.77 -25.06 7.81
CA GLY A 647 10.53 -25.43 8.50
C GLY A 647 10.50 -25.13 10.00
N LEU A 648 10.97 -23.96 10.45
CA LEU A 648 10.84 -23.51 11.84
C LEU A 648 9.39 -23.12 12.15
N TYR A 649 8.54 -24.13 12.34
CA TYR A 649 7.22 -24.04 12.96
C TYR A 649 7.37 -23.59 14.42
N ILE A 650 7.45 -22.28 14.66
CA ILE A 650 7.44 -21.71 16.02
C ILE A 650 6.43 -20.56 16.06
N LYS A 651 5.48 -20.67 16.99
CA LYS A 651 4.25 -19.90 17.31
C LYS A 651 4.34 -18.36 17.42
N ASN A 652 5.26 -17.67 16.75
CA ASN A 652 5.37 -16.21 16.77
C ASN A 652 5.06 -15.57 15.41
N SER A 653 4.23 -14.52 15.40
CA SER A 653 3.83 -13.74 14.22
C SER A 653 4.99 -13.17 13.41
N PHE A 654 6.15 -12.92 14.04
CA PHE A 654 7.37 -12.48 13.36
C PHE A 654 8.09 -13.58 12.55
N LYS A 655 7.84 -14.88 12.81
CA LYS A 655 8.42 -15.99 12.03
C LYS A 655 7.61 -16.37 10.79
N GLN A 656 6.36 -15.90 10.67
CA GLN A 656 5.55 -16.08 9.45
C GLN A 656 6.11 -15.27 8.26
N VAL A 657 6.78 -14.14 8.51
CA VAL A 657 7.41 -13.31 7.47
C VAL A 657 8.63 -14.01 6.87
N ILE A 658 9.46 -14.66 7.70
CA ILE A 658 10.66 -15.40 7.27
C ILE A 658 10.30 -16.59 6.38
N ASN A 659 9.24 -17.34 6.72
CA ASN A 659 8.79 -18.46 5.89
C ASN A 659 8.23 -17.98 4.52
N ARG A 660 7.64 -16.78 4.50
CA ARG A 660 7.03 -16.23 3.29
C ARG A 660 8.04 -15.60 2.34
N GLU A 661 9.05 -14.90 2.85
CA GLU A 661 10.14 -14.39 2.02
C GLU A 661 10.92 -15.55 1.39
N GLN A 662 11.23 -16.62 2.15
CA GLN A 662 11.85 -17.83 1.62
C GLN A 662 11.01 -18.49 0.51
N LEU A 663 9.69 -18.56 0.68
CA LEU A 663 8.79 -19.04 -0.36
C LEU A 663 8.84 -18.16 -1.62
N PHE A 664 8.96 -16.84 -1.46
CA PHE A 664 9.10 -15.93 -2.59
C PHE A 664 10.46 -16.06 -3.29
N ILE A 665 11.54 -16.23 -2.55
CA ILE A 665 12.86 -16.53 -3.12
C ILE A 665 12.77 -17.80 -3.97
N LEU A 666 12.15 -18.87 -3.44
CA LEU A 666 11.90 -20.10 -4.19
C LEU A 666 11.10 -19.84 -5.46
N CYS A 667 9.98 -19.10 -5.40
CA CYS A 667 9.19 -18.74 -6.57
C CYS A 667 10.01 -17.98 -7.63
N ILE A 668 10.81 -16.99 -7.23
CA ILE A 668 11.64 -16.20 -8.16
C ILE A 668 12.65 -17.11 -8.86
N LYS A 669 13.35 -17.95 -8.10
CA LYS A 669 14.38 -18.86 -8.64
C LYS A 669 13.80 -19.96 -9.53
N LEU A 670 12.58 -20.43 -9.24
CA LEU A 670 11.88 -21.39 -10.07
C LEU A 670 11.27 -20.75 -11.32
N ALA A 671 10.79 -19.51 -11.24
CA ALA A 671 10.32 -18.75 -12.40
C ALA A 671 11.49 -18.45 -13.35
N GLU A 672 12.64 -18.09 -12.81
CA GLU A 672 13.89 -17.96 -13.57
C GLU A 672 14.23 -19.25 -14.33
N ARG A 673 14.20 -20.39 -13.62
CA ARG A 673 14.48 -21.70 -14.20
C ARG A 673 13.49 -22.07 -15.30
N LEU A 674 12.19 -21.90 -15.04
CA LEU A 674 11.14 -22.18 -16.02
C LEU A 674 11.31 -21.31 -17.27
N TYR A 675 11.63 -20.03 -17.09
CA TYR A 675 11.86 -19.12 -18.21
C TYR A 675 13.02 -19.60 -19.07
N ASP A 676 14.16 -19.95 -18.46
CA ASP A 676 15.34 -20.41 -19.21
C ASP A 676 15.08 -21.72 -19.95
N LEU A 677 14.42 -22.69 -19.31
CA LEU A 677 14.07 -23.97 -19.95
C LEU A 677 13.08 -23.79 -21.13
N ARG A 678 12.13 -22.86 -21.02
CA ARG A 678 11.24 -22.52 -22.15
C ARG A 678 11.98 -21.92 -23.35
N HIS A 679 13.20 -21.42 -23.14
CA HIS A 679 14.07 -20.88 -24.19
C HIS A 679 15.26 -21.80 -24.51
N ALA A 680 15.17 -23.09 -24.13
CA ALA A 680 16.21 -24.11 -24.35
C ALA A 680 16.75 -24.16 -25.79
N LYS A 681 15.89 -23.93 -26.80
CA LYS A 681 16.29 -23.97 -28.23
C LYS A 681 17.38 -22.96 -28.60
N SER A 682 17.48 -21.85 -27.87
CA SER A 682 18.44 -20.77 -28.14
C SER A 682 19.59 -20.76 -27.14
N TYR A 683 19.73 -21.82 -26.33
CA TYR A 683 20.75 -21.90 -25.30
C TYR A 683 22.13 -22.14 -25.89
N MET A 684 23.12 -21.36 -25.46
CA MET A 684 24.48 -21.36 -26.03
C MET A 684 25.28 -22.61 -25.65
N TYR A 685 25.12 -23.12 -24.43
CA TYR A 685 25.88 -24.25 -23.89
C TYR A 685 24.95 -25.42 -23.56
N LEU A 686 24.93 -26.45 -24.41
CA LEU A 686 24.02 -27.60 -24.28
C LEU A 686 24.30 -28.44 -23.03
N ASP A 687 25.56 -28.56 -22.60
CA ASP A 687 25.93 -29.28 -21.38
C ASP A 687 25.36 -28.58 -20.13
N GLU A 688 25.45 -27.25 -20.07
CA GLU A 688 24.83 -26.46 -19.00
C GLU A 688 23.31 -26.62 -19.00
N LEU A 689 22.67 -26.57 -20.18
CA LEU A 689 21.23 -26.78 -20.33
C LEU A 689 20.81 -28.18 -19.85
N LYS A 690 21.60 -29.22 -20.17
CA LYS A 690 21.34 -30.59 -19.74
C LYS A 690 21.44 -30.73 -18.22
N CYS A 691 22.50 -30.19 -17.60
CA CYS A 691 22.62 -30.15 -16.15
C CYS A 691 21.47 -29.38 -15.50
N MET A 692 21.09 -28.24 -16.09
CA MET A 692 19.97 -27.42 -15.64
C MET A 692 18.65 -28.21 -15.64
N ALA A 693 18.34 -28.91 -16.73
CA ALA A 693 17.12 -29.70 -16.85
C ALA A 693 17.11 -30.90 -15.87
N GLN A 694 18.25 -31.58 -15.70
CA GLN A 694 18.39 -32.68 -14.73
C GLN A 694 18.23 -32.21 -13.28
N GLU A 695 18.85 -31.09 -12.92
CA GLU A 695 18.67 -30.45 -11.61
C GLU A 695 17.19 -30.09 -11.39
N THR A 696 16.51 -29.61 -12.42
CA THR A 696 15.08 -29.28 -12.32
C THR A 696 14.21 -30.51 -12.08
N LEU A 697 14.48 -31.61 -12.78
CA LEU A 697 13.74 -32.87 -12.59
C LEU A 697 13.95 -33.50 -11.20
N THR A 698 15.12 -33.28 -10.60
CA THR A 698 15.52 -33.94 -9.35
C THR A 698 15.30 -33.10 -8.10
N ILE A 699 15.48 -31.78 -8.19
CA ILE A 699 15.45 -30.87 -7.04
C ILE A 699 14.28 -29.88 -7.15
N ASP A 700 14.22 -29.09 -8.23
CA ASP A 700 13.26 -27.98 -8.35
C ASP A 700 11.80 -28.48 -8.33
N ILE A 701 11.52 -29.61 -9.00
CA ILE A 701 10.19 -30.23 -9.01
C ILE A 701 9.79 -30.72 -7.63
N GLU A 702 10.70 -31.33 -6.87
CA GLU A 702 10.40 -31.82 -5.52
C GLU A 702 10.13 -30.65 -4.56
N LEU A 703 10.91 -29.56 -4.68
CA LEU A 703 10.65 -28.32 -3.96
C LEU A 703 9.30 -27.71 -4.35
N ALA A 704 8.97 -27.65 -5.64
CA ALA A 704 7.70 -27.14 -6.12
C ALA A 704 6.51 -27.99 -5.67
N LYS A 705 6.62 -29.32 -5.66
CA LYS A 705 5.59 -30.23 -5.13
C LYS A 705 5.34 -30.00 -3.64
N LYS A 706 6.41 -29.75 -2.89
CA LYS A 706 6.35 -29.60 -1.43
C LYS A 706 5.77 -28.25 -1.00
N TYR A 707 6.07 -27.17 -1.74
CA TYR A 707 5.77 -25.81 -1.28
C TYR A 707 4.89 -24.97 -2.21
N LEU A 708 4.74 -25.37 -3.49
CA LEU A 708 4.02 -24.61 -4.51
C LEU A 708 2.84 -25.41 -5.08
N ASN A 709 2.27 -24.93 -6.19
CA ASN A 709 1.06 -25.49 -6.80
C ASN A 709 1.39 -26.49 -7.93
N ALA A 710 0.45 -27.41 -8.20
CA ALA A 710 0.61 -28.47 -9.20
C ALA A 710 0.82 -27.96 -10.65
N LYS A 711 0.24 -26.82 -11.05
CA LYS A 711 0.48 -26.19 -12.36
C LYS A 711 1.93 -25.72 -12.52
N ILE A 712 2.58 -25.26 -11.45
CA ILE A 712 4.01 -24.87 -11.49
C ILE A 712 4.88 -26.11 -11.66
N VAL A 713 4.56 -27.18 -10.92
CA VAL A 713 5.22 -28.49 -11.05
C VAL A 713 5.10 -29.00 -12.50
N GLU A 714 3.88 -29.03 -13.05
CA GLU A 714 3.62 -29.47 -14.41
C GLU A 714 4.39 -28.63 -15.44
N ALA A 715 4.38 -27.30 -15.32
CA ALA A 715 5.10 -26.42 -16.21
C ALA A 715 6.63 -26.65 -16.18
N LEU A 716 7.19 -26.89 -14.99
CA LEU A 716 8.61 -27.21 -14.81
C LEU A 716 8.95 -28.59 -15.40
N THR A 717 8.12 -29.61 -15.17
CA THR A 717 8.29 -30.95 -15.75
C THR A 717 8.35 -30.89 -17.27
N ILE A 718 7.33 -30.29 -17.89
CA ILE A 718 7.22 -30.20 -19.35
C ILE A 718 8.42 -29.45 -19.93
N ALA A 719 8.81 -28.32 -19.34
CA ALA A 719 9.92 -27.52 -19.84
C ALA A 719 11.27 -28.26 -19.68
N ALA A 720 11.47 -29.01 -18.59
CA ALA A 720 12.70 -29.77 -18.37
C ALA A 720 12.81 -30.98 -19.31
N GLU A 721 11.72 -31.71 -19.52
CA GLU A 721 11.68 -32.85 -20.46
C GLU A 721 11.96 -32.39 -21.89
N GLN A 722 11.32 -31.30 -22.34
CA GLN A 722 11.57 -30.70 -23.65
C GLN A 722 13.02 -30.22 -23.81
N ALA A 723 13.61 -29.63 -22.77
CA ALA A 723 15.01 -29.22 -22.81
C ALA A 723 15.97 -30.42 -22.96
N ILE A 724 15.67 -31.56 -22.32
CA ILE A 724 16.45 -32.79 -22.48
C ILE A 724 16.33 -33.35 -23.90
N GLU A 725 15.15 -33.31 -24.50
CA GLU A 725 14.94 -33.72 -25.90
C GLU A 725 15.78 -32.88 -26.86
N ILE A 726 15.76 -31.55 -26.71
CA ILE A 726 16.59 -30.63 -27.51
C ILE A 726 18.09 -30.96 -27.37
N CYS A 727 18.55 -31.30 -26.15
CA CYS A 727 19.93 -31.71 -25.93
C CYS A 727 20.27 -33.06 -26.59
N LYS A 728 19.30 -33.95 -26.81
CA LYS A 728 19.50 -35.23 -27.52
C LYS A 728 19.54 -35.04 -29.03
N GLU A 729 18.65 -34.20 -29.56
CA GLU A 729 18.56 -33.93 -31.01
C GLU A 729 19.82 -33.23 -31.57
N ASN A 730 20.49 -32.39 -30.77
CA ASN A 730 21.69 -31.67 -31.19
C ASN A 730 23.02 -32.39 -30.88
N ASN A 731 22.98 -33.56 -30.25
CA ASN A 731 24.16 -34.40 -29.93
C ASN A 731 24.25 -35.67 -30.82
N GLY A 732 23.33 -35.82 -31.78
CA GLY A 732 23.45 -36.76 -32.90
C GLY A 732 23.92 -36.02 -34.14
#